data_AF-A0A2Z4GF37-F1
#
_entry.id   AF-A0A2Z4GF37-F1
#
_cell.length_a   1.000
_cell.length_b   1.000
_cell.length_c   1.000
_cell.angle_alpha   90.00
_cell.angle_beta   90.00
_cell.angle_gamma   90.00
#
_symmetry.space_group_name_H-M   'P 1'
#
loop_
_entity.id
_entity.type
_entity.pdbx_description
1 polymer ?
#
loop_
_entity_poly.entity_id
_entity_poly.type
_entity_poly.pdbx_seq_one_letter_code
_entity_poly.pdbx_strand_id
1 'polypeptide(L)'
;MPGSPALDAGEPTSLTTPVDAWTLTGLTTDIGGNSRPQNTTVDMGAFEGEAKPPVIYSFSPLTAEPGDVVTITGIAFSSTPANNIVFFGATQATVTAATATSLTVEVPTGATYAPITVLNTKTTLACFSRSNFTPVFSPAKTGITVDDFLPKQDFTTGSAPESVAIGDLDGDGKLDLVIANSTSKSVSVLRNTSSSGSISSGSFATKQDFTTATSPRSVAIGDLDGDGKPDLAIANTSSNSVSILRNTSSSGNINSGSFAAKQDITTGSAPVSVAIGDLDGDGKLDLVVANSSSNSVSVLRNSSSSGSINSGSFAAKQHFITGTSPTSIAIGDLDGDGKPDLAIANYGSRSVSVLRNANSNADLSALTISQGSLSPTFDVATTSYTAAVSNPANDNVITISPSLADAIASVTVNGVAVNSGNASGNINLNVGDNVIDVEVTAENGSTKTYTITVTFAEYITISDVSITQPTCGTPSGTIVITAETQAPGALEYSIDNGLNYQSATTFTGLTGGSYNIIVQEAGTTNNRAYESNPIKINSPFSATAIYVDINATGNNDGSSWTDAYTDLQDAIDNQCGSLDIWVAAGTYFPISSPDGLSTDLRDKSFHLDSDMKIYGGFKGVLAETQLSDRDWTSNVTILSGKLNATDSSYHVLVTANLNNTAVIDGFTITAGNANGSLSTGYSGRSFERLTGGGMINRNSSPIVRNITFTGNSAEIGGAMYNFDSSPYLINSLFYGNIASNSAGAVYNRTLDESSSISTLTVTNCTFSGNSGANTAGAIRNHLNYTSFVTNTIFWNNTKLGQTNLEGSDIDNSGQGTNSATVTYSITQENSTSSTGTGIINNQDPLFIDAANGFLQLKCNSSAINAGGAAEAPLIDITGFARVGLPDIGAFEYGQAVLDYLIPDGLNPNISGIPEVKGSSQILNTNTVLLQGINNVHLLPGFSVAPVSGAASVFRAEIGGGCP
;
A
#
# COMPACT_ATOMS: atom_id res chain seq x y z
N MET A 1 28.52 -8.15 40.62
CA MET A 1 29.61 -8.93 39.99
C MET A 1 29.55 -8.65 38.50
N PRO A 2 30.63 -8.23 37.84
CA PRO A 2 30.63 -8.04 36.39
C PRO A 2 31.16 -9.29 35.68
N GLY A 3 30.48 -9.70 34.61
CA GLY A 3 30.98 -10.65 33.61
C GLY A 3 30.16 -11.94 33.47
N SER A 4 29.34 -12.03 32.41
CA SER A 4 29.49 -13.08 31.39
C SER A 4 28.64 -12.75 30.14
N PRO A 5 29.01 -13.25 28.95
CA PRO A 5 28.71 -12.65 27.64
C PRO A 5 27.68 -13.44 26.81
N ALA A 6 26.94 -12.74 25.95
CA ALA A 6 26.33 -13.29 24.73
C ALA A 6 26.19 -12.14 23.72
N LEU A 7 27.18 -11.98 22.84
CA LEU A 7 27.19 -12.42 21.44
C LEU A 7 26.61 -11.36 20.50
N ASP A 8 27.53 -10.47 20.13
CA ASP A 8 27.58 -9.64 18.94
C ASP A 8 27.21 -10.45 17.67
N ALA A 9 26.15 -10.03 16.98
CA ALA A 9 25.83 -10.50 15.63
C ALA A 9 26.16 -9.37 14.67
N GLY A 10 27.38 -9.39 14.13
CA GLY A 10 27.81 -8.53 13.05
C GLY A 10 27.05 -8.79 11.74
N GLU A 11 26.88 -7.71 10.99
CA GLU A 11 26.47 -7.56 9.59
C GLU A 11 26.77 -8.75 8.65
N PRO A 12 25.85 -9.13 7.73
CA PRO A 12 26.05 -10.26 6.83
C PRO A 12 26.67 -9.79 5.51
N THR A 13 27.99 -9.81 5.40
CA THR A 13 28.62 -9.84 4.07
C THR A 13 29.66 -10.96 4.00
N SER A 14 29.43 -11.89 3.06
CA SER A 14 30.25 -13.04 2.67
C SER A 14 30.18 -14.31 3.53
N LEU A 15 29.23 -15.21 3.20
CA LEU A 15 29.40 -16.65 3.43
C LEU A 15 28.79 -17.44 2.27
N THR A 16 29.65 -17.89 1.37
CA THR A 16 29.35 -18.82 0.29
C THR A 16 29.56 -20.25 0.79
N THR A 17 28.54 -20.85 1.42
CA THR A 17 28.22 -22.30 1.46
C THR A 17 27.14 -22.58 2.53
N PRO A 18 26.21 -23.53 2.32
CA PRO A 18 25.18 -23.86 3.30
C PRO A 18 25.79 -24.72 4.43
N VAL A 19 25.66 -24.30 5.68
CA VAL A 19 26.03 -25.10 6.86
C VAL A 19 24.78 -25.41 7.67
N ASP A 20 24.66 -26.69 8.01
CA ASP A 20 23.53 -27.38 8.61
C ASP A 20 23.01 -26.81 9.95
N ALA A 21 21.75 -27.13 10.23
CA ALA A 21 20.96 -26.81 11.40
C ALA A 21 21.69 -27.03 12.74
N TRP A 22 21.61 -26.03 13.63
CA TRP A 22 22.05 -26.13 15.02
C TRP A 22 21.15 -27.11 15.81
N THR A 23 21.69 -28.29 16.12
CA THR A 23 21.17 -29.17 17.17
C THR A 23 21.67 -28.69 18.54
N LEU A 24 20.82 -27.99 19.29
CA LEU A 24 21.13 -27.52 20.66
C LEU A 24 20.90 -28.65 21.69
N THR A 25 21.81 -29.63 21.74
CA THR A 25 21.87 -30.63 22.82
C THR A 25 22.82 -30.13 23.91
N GLY A 26 22.31 -29.46 24.95
CA GLY A 26 23.21 -29.01 26.04
C GLY A 26 22.64 -28.29 27.26
N LEU A 27 21.35 -27.94 27.31
CA LEU A 27 20.78 -27.26 28.49
C LEU A 27 19.81 -28.19 29.23
N THR A 28 20.23 -28.69 30.39
CA THR A 28 19.44 -29.55 31.28
C THR A 28 18.54 -28.77 32.24
N THR A 29 18.71 -27.45 32.32
CA THR A 29 17.94 -26.56 33.20
C THR A 29 17.53 -25.27 32.49
N ASP A 30 16.38 -24.71 32.86
CA ASP A 30 15.95 -23.37 32.41
C ASP A 30 16.70 -22.23 33.16
N ILE A 31 16.36 -20.97 32.85
CA ILE A 31 16.92 -19.76 33.50
C ILE A 31 16.60 -19.70 35.01
N GLY A 32 15.60 -20.45 35.49
CA GLY A 32 15.23 -20.59 36.91
C GLY A 32 15.88 -21.78 37.64
N GLY A 33 16.66 -22.61 36.94
CA GLY A 33 17.33 -23.79 37.51
C GLY A 33 16.49 -25.07 37.58
N ASN A 34 15.32 -25.12 36.93
CA ASN A 34 14.46 -26.31 36.92
C ASN A 34 14.92 -27.33 35.87
N SER A 35 14.92 -28.62 36.18
CA SER A 35 15.33 -29.69 35.27
C SER A 35 14.31 -29.92 34.14
N ARG A 36 14.77 -29.92 32.88
CA ARG A 36 13.93 -30.01 31.67
C ARG A 36 13.67 -31.47 31.23
N PRO A 37 12.43 -31.87 30.86
CA PRO A 37 12.18 -33.17 30.22
C PRO A 37 12.77 -33.20 28.81
N GLN A 38 13.42 -34.31 28.43
CA GLN A 38 13.98 -34.45 27.08
C GLN A 38 12.89 -34.77 26.05
N ASN A 39 12.95 -34.07 24.89
CA ASN A 39 12.25 -34.37 23.63
C ASN A 39 10.86 -33.74 23.37
N THR A 40 10.65 -32.45 23.69
CA THR A 40 9.53 -31.66 23.13
C THR A 40 10.01 -30.31 22.59
N THR A 41 9.28 -29.81 21.58
CA THR A 41 9.51 -28.57 20.84
C THR A 41 9.74 -27.36 21.76
N VAL A 42 10.64 -26.47 21.36
CA VAL A 42 11.03 -25.28 22.12
C VAL A 42 9.87 -24.28 22.17
N ASP A 43 9.35 -24.01 23.36
CA ASP A 43 8.59 -22.80 23.68
C ASP A 43 9.50 -21.85 24.48
N MET A 44 9.51 -20.57 24.13
CA MET A 44 10.25 -19.50 24.80
C MET A 44 9.28 -18.52 25.49
N GLY A 45 8.38 -19.05 26.32
CA GLY A 45 7.47 -18.28 27.17
C GLY A 45 7.70 -18.56 28.66
N ALA A 46 7.51 -17.54 29.50
CA ALA A 46 7.83 -17.51 30.92
C ALA A 46 6.89 -18.36 31.82
N PHE A 47 7.41 -18.76 32.99
CA PHE A 47 6.72 -19.39 34.14
C PHE A 47 6.01 -20.75 33.91
N GLU A 48 6.79 -21.82 33.86
CA GLU A 48 6.30 -23.23 33.85
C GLU A 48 6.16 -23.82 35.29
N GLY A 49 5.64 -23.04 36.24
CA GLY A 49 5.56 -23.44 37.65
C GLY A 49 4.14 -23.65 38.20
N GLU A 50 3.13 -23.03 37.59
CA GLU A 50 1.74 -23.14 38.06
C GLU A 50 0.90 -23.98 37.10
N ALA A 51 0.14 -24.92 37.66
CA ALA A 51 -0.81 -25.71 36.90
C ALA A 51 -1.88 -24.79 36.29
N LYS A 52 -1.92 -24.68 34.96
CA LYS A 52 -2.96 -23.90 34.27
C LYS A 52 -4.29 -24.68 34.23
N PRO A 53 -5.43 -23.99 34.32
CA PRO A 53 -6.73 -24.64 34.11
C PRO A 53 -6.82 -25.21 32.69
N PRO A 54 -7.57 -26.32 32.50
CA PRO A 54 -7.89 -26.78 31.16
C PRO A 54 -8.63 -25.68 30.39
N VAL A 55 -8.60 -25.69 29.06
CA VAL A 55 -9.40 -24.75 28.24
C VAL A 55 -10.09 -25.52 27.13
N ILE A 56 -11.39 -25.30 26.94
CA ILE A 56 -12.14 -25.85 25.80
C ILE A 56 -12.23 -24.79 24.72
N TYR A 57 -11.67 -25.07 23.56
CA TYR A 57 -11.82 -24.22 22.37
C TYR A 57 -13.12 -24.52 21.63
N SER A 58 -13.47 -25.79 21.51
CA SER A 58 -14.69 -26.23 20.81
C SER A 58 -15.05 -27.67 21.16
N PHE A 59 -16.25 -28.09 20.80
CA PHE A 59 -16.64 -29.49 20.80
C PHE A 59 -17.53 -29.78 19.58
N SER A 60 -17.49 -31.01 19.09
CA SER A 60 -18.25 -31.44 17.92
C SER A 60 -18.73 -32.88 18.06
N PRO A 61 -19.99 -33.18 17.70
CA PRO A 61 -21.04 -32.22 17.30
C PRO A 61 -21.56 -31.37 18.47
N LEU A 62 -22.20 -30.21 18.18
CA LEU A 62 -22.84 -29.35 19.20
C LEU A 62 -24.12 -29.96 19.79
N THR A 63 -24.72 -30.88 19.05
CA THR A 63 -25.96 -31.58 19.40
C THR A 63 -25.78 -33.07 19.14
N ALA A 64 -26.19 -33.93 20.07
CA ALA A 64 -26.08 -35.38 19.92
C ALA A 64 -27.07 -36.13 20.82
N GLU A 65 -27.36 -37.39 20.48
CA GLU A 65 -28.19 -38.30 21.29
C GLU A 65 -27.34 -38.96 22.40
N PRO A 66 -27.93 -39.42 23.51
CA PRO A 66 -27.22 -40.25 24.47
C PRO A 66 -26.58 -41.48 23.80
N GLY A 67 -25.30 -41.73 24.09
CA GLY A 67 -24.50 -42.80 23.48
C GLY A 67 -23.71 -42.37 22.24
N ASP A 68 -24.01 -41.22 21.63
CA ASP A 68 -23.18 -40.66 20.58
C ASP A 68 -21.83 -40.18 21.13
N VAL A 69 -20.85 -40.07 20.24
CA VAL A 69 -19.50 -39.60 20.59
C VAL A 69 -19.36 -38.11 20.28
N VAL A 70 -18.91 -37.35 21.28
CA VAL A 70 -18.52 -35.95 21.15
C VAL A 70 -17.01 -35.82 21.34
N THR A 71 -16.37 -35.08 20.43
CA THR A 71 -14.96 -34.72 20.55
C THR A 71 -14.85 -33.31 21.11
N ILE A 72 -14.23 -33.17 22.28
CA ILE A 72 -13.91 -31.89 22.91
C ILE A 72 -12.47 -31.54 22.54
N THR A 73 -12.25 -30.34 22.01
CA THR A 73 -10.93 -29.83 21.58
C THR A 73 -10.53 -28.66 22.47
N GLY A 74 -9.27 -28.65 22.91
CA GLY A 74 -8.80 -27.71 23.91
C GLY A 74 -7.31 -27.84 24.21
N ILE A 75 -6.90 -27.42 25.40
CA ILE A 75 -5.54 -27.56 25.94
C ILE A 75 -5.59 -27.91 27.43
N ALA A 76 -4.44 -28.36 27.96
CA ALA A 76 -4.24 -28.68 29.38
C ALA A 76 -5.19 -29.76 29.93
N PHE A 77 -5.73 -30.60 29.04
CA PHE A 77 -6.39 -31.84 29.44
C PHE A 77 -5.36 -32.87 29.91
N SER A 78 -5.79 -33.81 30.75
CA SER A 78 -4.95 -34.95 31.11
C SER A 78 -4.92 -35.95 29.97
N SER A 79 -3.73 -36.41 29.55
CA SER A 79 -3.62 -37.49 28.56
C SER A 79 -4.09 -38.86 29.07
N THR A 80 -4.47 -38.95 30.35
CA THR A 80 -5.07 -40.15 30.95
C THR A 80 -6.58 -39.94 31.06
N PRO A 81 -7.43 -40.73 30.36
CA PRO A 81 -8.88 -40.55 30.36
C PRO A 81 -9.50 -40.42 31.76
N ALA A 82 -9.11 -41.30 32.68
CA ALA A 82 -9.63 -41.33 34.06
C ALA A 82 -9.31 -40.08 34.91
N ASN A 83 -8.39 -39.22 34.46
CA ASN A 83 -8.04 -37.98 35.14
C ASN A 83 -8.79 -36.76 34.56
N ASN A 84 -9.70 -36.97 33.61
CA ASN A 84 -10.61 -35.94 33.12
C ASN A 84 -12.01 -36.33 33.56
N ILE A 85 -12.62 -35.51 34.43
CA ILE A 85 -14.03 -35.64 34.77
C ILE A 85 -14.78 -34.67 33.87
N VAL A 86 -15.71 -35.19 33.07
CA VAL A 86 -16.46 -34.40 32.09
C VAL A 86 -17.94 -34.45 32.43
N PHE A 87 -18.59 -33.29 32.54
CA PHE A 87 -20.03 -33.19 32.74
C PHE A 87 -20.70 -32.60 31.49
N PHE A 88 -21.78 -33.25 31.05
CA PHE A 88 -22.69 -32.72 30.04
C PHE A 88 -23.88 -32.08 30.76
N GLY A 89 -23.67 -30.85 31.22
CA GLY A 89 -24.58 -30.20 32.15
C GLY A 89 -24.63 -30.90 33.49
N ALA A 90 -25.76 -31.52 33.82
CA ALA A 90 -25.99 -32.08 35.15
C ALA A 90 -25.46 -33.51 35.36
N THR A 91 -25.01 -34.19 34.30
CA THR A 91 -24.63 -35.62 34.34
C THR A 91 -23.17 -35.82 33.95
N GLN A 92 -22.46 -36.66 34.72
CA GLN A 92 -21.09 -37.06 34.40
C GLN A 92 -21.06 -38.01 33.19
N ALA A 93 -20.09 -37.81 32.31
CA ALA A 93 -19.89 -38.59 31.09
C ALA A 93 -18.68 -39.53 31.20
N THR A 94 -18.66 -40.56 30.33
CA THR A 94 -17.52 -41.47 30.22
C THR A 94 -16.52 -40.96 29.20
N VAL A 95 -15.29 -40.70 29.63
CA VAL A 95 -14.17 -40.32 28.74
C VAL A 95 -13.51 -41.59 28.20
N THR A 96 -13.60 -41.81 26.88
CA THR A 96 -13.14 -43.04 26.21
C THR A 96 -11.73 -42.91 25.64
N ALA A 97 -11.29 -41.69 25.29
CA ALA A 97 -9.92 -41.39 24.90
C ALA A 97 -9.53 -39.96 25.30
N ALA A 98 -8.23 -39.73 25.53
CA ALA A 98 -7.72 -38.42 25.95
C ALA A 98 -6.30 -38.16 25.44
N THR A 99 -6.05 -36.93 24.99
CA THR A 99 -4.73 -36.34 24.78
C THR A 99 -4.65 -35.03 25.57
N ALA A 100 -3.51 -34.34 25.53
CA ALA A 100 -3.40 -33.02 26.16
C ALA A 100 -4.31 -31.94 25.53
N THR A 101 -4.84 -32.20 24.33
CA THR A 101 -5.61 -31.23 23.53
C THR A 101 -6.95 -31.75 23.01
N SER A 102 -7.30 -33.00 23.29
CA SER A 102 -8.57 -33.58 22.83
C SER A 102 -9.09 -34.63 23.80
N LEU A 103 -10.40 -34.61 24.05
CA LEU A 103 -11.12 -35.67 24.76
C LEU A 103 -12.19 -36.26 23.83
N THR A 104 -12.27 -37.59 23.79
CA THR A 104 -13.38 -38.32 23.17
C THR A 104 -14.30 -38.79 24.28
N VAL A 105 -15.55 -38.33 24.26
CA VAL A 105 -16.50 -38.52 25.36
C VAL A 105 -17.82 -39.04 24.81
N GLU A 106 -18.39 -40.05 25.45
CA GLU A 106 -19.72 -40.56 25.13
C GLU A 106 -20.77 -39.72 25.86
N VAL A 107 -21.78 -39.23 25.13
CA VAL A 107 -22.86 -38.40 25.70
C VAL A 107 -23.66 -39.25 26.70
N PRO A 108 -23.71 -38.86 27.99
CA PRO A 108 -24.38 -39.66 29.00
C PRO A 108 -25.90 -39.55 28.88
N THR A 109 -26.61 -40.62 29.26
CA THR A 109 -28.05 -40.55 29.51
C THR A 109 -28.32 -39.55 30.62
N GLY A 110 -29.16 -38.54 30.37
CA GLY A 110 -29.41 -37.45 31.32
C GLY A 110 -28.58 -36.18 31.07
N ALA A 111 -27.82 -36.10 29.97
CA ALA A 111 -27.24 -34.85 29.51
C ALA A 111 -28.31 -33.73 29.44
N THR A 112 -27.97 -32.52 29.89
CA THR A 112 -28.87 -31.35 29.89
C THR A 112 -28.33 -30.22 29.02
N TYR A 113 -29.19 -29.26 28.66
CA TYR A 113 -28.78 -28.07 27.91
C TYR A 113 -27.96 -27.12 28.79
N ALA A 114 -26.63 -27.20 28.68
CA ALA A 114 -25.67 -26.44 29.48
C ALA A 114 -24.27 -26.50 28.83
N PRO A 115 -23.31 -25.66 29.27
CA PRO A 115 -21.90 -25.84 28.96
C PRO A 115 -21.40 -27.24 29.35
N ILE A 116 -20.45 -27.78 28.58
CA ILE A 116 -19.66 -28.94 28.98
C ILE A 116 -18.60 -28.47 29.98
N THR A 117 -18.52 -29.15 31.12
CA THR A 117 -17.46 -28.91 32.11
C THR A 117 -16.39 -29.98 32.00
N VAL A 118 -15.12 -29.59 32.05
CA VAL A 118 -13.98 -30.51 32.13
C VAL A 118 -13.13 -30.16 33.35
N LEU A 119 -13.01 -31.10 34.29
CA LEU A 119 -12.09 -31.04 35.43
C LEU A 119 -10.88 -31.93 35.15
N ASN A 120 -9.68 -31.36 35.23
CA ASN A 120 -8.44 -32.14 35.25
C ASN A 120 -8.09 -32.46 36.70
N THR A 121 -8.28 -33.72 37.12
CA THR A 121 -8.12 -34.11 38.53
C THR A 121 -6.67 -34.08 39.02
N LYS A 122 -5.68 -33.96 38.13
CA LYS A 122 -4.28 -33.77 38.52
C LYS A 122 -3.98 -32.33 38.93
N THR A 123 -4.58 -31.37 38.24
CA THR A 123 -4.42 -29.94 38.54
C THR A 123 -5.50 -29.44 39.49
N THR A 124 -6.60 -30.19 39.62
CA THR A 124 -7.80 -29.87 40.42
C THR A 124 -8.46 -28.58 39.94
N LEU A 125 -8.34 -28.29 38.65
CA LEU A 125 -8.90 -27.11 37.99
C LEU A 125 -9.86 -27.53 36.89
N ALA A 126 -10.96 -26.80 36.78
CA ALA A 126 -12.03 -27.02 35.83
C ALA A 126 -12.09 -25.93 34.76
N CYS A 127 -12.81 -26.20 33.69
CA CYS A 127 -13.21 -25.20 32.71
C CYS A 127 -14.56 -25.55 32.08
N PHE A 128 -15.12 -24.57 31.37
CA PHE A 128 -16.42 -24.68 30.72
C PHE A 128 -16.30 -24.39 29.24
N SER A 129 -17.11 -25.07 28.43
CA SER A 129 -17.25 -24.71 27.03
C SER A 129 -18.00 -23.39 26.88
N ARG A 130 -17.61 -22.57 25.91
CA ARG A 130 -18.30 -21.30 25.61
C ARG A 130 -19.71 -21.50 25.05
N SER A 131 -19.93 -22.64 24.39
CA SER A 131 -21.24 -23.01 23.83
C SER A 131 -21.92 -24.06 24.71
N ASN A 132 -23.25 -24.01 24.77
CA ASN A 132 -24.03 -25.07 25.40
C ASN A 132 -24.08 -26.29 24.50
N PHE A 133 -23.90 -27.47 25.08
CA PHE A 133 -24.26 -28.71 24.43
C PHE A 133 -25.78 -28.85 24.42
N THR A 134 -26.36 -29.30 23.29
CA THR A 134 -27.80 -29.50 23.18
C THR A 134 -28.12 -30.99 22.99
N PRO A 135 -28.60 -31.69 24.04
CA PRO A 135 -29.05 -33.07 23.88
C PRO A 135 -30.25 -33.12 22.93
N VAL A 136 -30.24 -34.06 21.99
CA VAL A 136 -31.37 -34.30 21.08
C VAL A 136 -32.01 -35.66 21.36
N PHE A 137 -33.30 -35.77 21.06
CA PHE A 137 -34.08 -37.00 21.21
C PHE A 137 -34.64 -37.40 19.84
N SER A 138 -34.58 -38.70 19.52
CA SER A 138 -35.11 -39.24 18.27
C SER A 138 -36.28 -40.20 18.49
N PRO A 139 -37.35 -40.10 17.67
CA PRO A 139 -37.58 -39.05 16.67
C PRO A 139 -37.97 -37.71 17.32
N ALA A 140 -37.52 -36.60 16.73
CA ALA A 140 -37.93 -35.26 17.15
C ALA A 140 -39.44 -35.08 16.96
N LYS A 141 -40.11 -34.49 17.96
CA LYS A 141 -41.53 -34.13 17.88
C LYS A 141 -41.70 -32.76 17.23
N THR A 142 -42.78 -32.60 16.44
CA THR A 142 -43.13 -31.32 15.79
C THR A 142 -44.00 -30.41 16.66
N GLY A 143 -44.39 -30.85 17.86
CA GLY A 143 -45.15 -30.08 18.83
C GLY A 143 -45.23 -30.80 20.18
N ILE A 144 -45.57 -30.04 21.22
CA ILE A 144 -45.81 -30.55 22.58
C ILE A 144 -47.32 -30.62 22.80
N THR A 145 -47.80 -31.77 23.25
CA THR A 145 -49.20 -32.07 23.59
C THR A 145 -49.35 -32.44 25.07
N VAL A 146 -50.57 -32.43 25.58
CA VAL A 146 -50.86 -32.83 26.97
C VAL A 146 -50.50 -34.30 27.25
N ASP A 147 -50.45 -35.14 26.21
CA ASP A 147 -50.10 -36.56 26.33
C ASP A 147 -48.58 -36.79 26.36
N ASP A 148 -47.77 -35.76 26.12
CA ASP A 148 -46.31 -35.87 26.17
C ASP A 148 -45.74 -35.91 27.59
N PHE A 149 -46.54 -35.54 28.59
CA PHE A 149 -46.20 -35.65 30.01
C PHE A 149 -47.17 -36.60 30.71
N LEU A 150 -46.64 -37.66 31.31
CA LEU A 150 -47.43 -38.54 32.18
C LEU A 150 -47.96 -37.78 33.41
N PRO A 151 -49.04 -38.27 34.08
CA PRO A 151 -49.55 -37.65 35.29
C PRO A 151 -48.46 -37.44 36.34
N LYS A 152 -48.49 -36.27 37.00
CA LYS A 152 -47.50 -35.88 38.01
C LYS A 152 -47.35 -36.93 39.11
N GLN A 153 -46.13 -37.11 39.57
CA GLN A 153 -45.81 -37.85 40.79
C GLN A 153 -45.40 -36.84 41.87
N ASP A 154 -45.96 -36.97 43.06
CA ASP A 154 -45.59 -36.12 44.19
C ASP A 154 -44.63 -36.89 45.10
N PHE A 155 -43.52 -36.23 45.46
CA PHE A 155 -42.55 -36.76 46.41
C PHE A 155 -42.51 -35.87 47.65
N THR A 156 -42.38 -36.49 48.82
CA THR A 156 -42.32 -35.75 50.09
C THR A 156 -40.97 -35.05 50.23
N THR A 157 -40.98 -33.80 50.68
CA THR A 157 -39.80 -32.98 50.99
C THR A 157 -39.84 -32.50 52.45
N GLY A 158 -38.99 -31.53 52.82
CA GLY A 158 -39.21 -30.72 54.02
C GLY A 158 -40.35 -29.69 53.83
N SER A 159 -40.58 -28.88 54.87
CA SER A 159 -41.63 -27.86 54.91
C SER A 159 -41.22 -26.59 54.17
N ALA A 160 -42.16 -26.05 53.38
CA ALA A 160 -42.00 -24.85 52.55
C ALA A 160 -40.80 -24.95 51.56
N PRO A 161 -40.87 -25.88 50.59
CA PRO A 161 -39.85 -25.98 49.54
C PRO A 161 -39.88 -24.72 48.63
N GLU A 162 -38.74 -24.07 48.43
CA GLU A 162 -38.60 -22.80 47.69
C GLU A 162 -37.84 -22.94 46.36
N SER A 163 -36.89 -23.88 46.29
CA SER A 163 -36.00 -24.05 45.13
C SER A 163 -35.64 -25.52 44.97
N VAL A 164 -35.48 -25.94 43.71
CA VAL A 164 -35.03 -27.28 43.32
C VAL A 164 -33.84 -27.16 42.37
N ALA A 165 -32.84 -28.03 42.53
CA ALA A 165 -31.75 -28.25 41.59
C ALA A 165 -31.64 -29.75 41.28
N ILE A 166 -31.07 -30.06 40.10
CA ILE A 166 -30.87 -31.43 39.63
C ILE A 166 -29.39 -31.65 39.29
N GLY A 167 -28.85 -32.80 39.66
CA GLY A 167 -27.45 -33.16 39.44
C GLY A 167 -27.19 -34.61 39.85
N ASP A 168 -26.25 -35.27 39.19
CA ASP A 168 -25.78 -36.60 39.62
C ASP A 168 -24.86 -36.45 40.84
N LEU A 169 -25.42 -36.55 42.04
CA LEU A 169 -24.70 -36.24 43.27
C LEU A 169 -23.89 -37.41 43.79
N ASP A 170 -24.28 -38.64 43.52
CA ASP A 170 -23.49 -39.80 43.91
C ASP A 170 -22.60 -40.33 42.78
N GLY A 171 -22.78 -39.91 41.53
CA GLY A 171 -21.96 -40.37 40.41
C GLY A 171 -22.38 -41.75 39.92
N ASP A 172 -23.68 -42.06 39.96
CA ASP A 172 -24.26 -43.30 39.40
C ASP A 172 -24.88 -43.12 38.00
N GLY A 173 -24.77 -41.91 37.44
CA GLY A 173 -25.26 -41.55 36.11
C GLY A 173 -26.74 -41.16 36.09
N LYS A 174 -27.40 -41.05 37.25
CA LYS A 174 -28.81 -40.63 37.36
C LYS A 174 -28.91 -39.29 38.09
N LEU A 175 -29.67 -38.37 37.51
CA LEU A 175 -29.90 -37.08 38.14
C LEU A 175 -30.74 -37.20 39.40
N ASP A 176 -30.20 -36.72 40.52
CA ASP A 176 -30.86 -36.58 41.82
C ASP A 176 -31.55 -35.23 41.95
N LEU A 177 -32.45 -35.10 42.94
CA LEU A 177 -33.12 -33.83 43.26
C LEU A 177 -32.59 -33.25 44.57
N VAL A 178 -32.32 -31.95 44.59
CA VAL A 178 -32.00 -31.18 45.81
C VAL A 178 -33.02 -30.08 46.00
N ILE A 179 -33.67 -30.04 47.16
CA ILE A 179 -34.75 -29.10 47.46
C ILE A 179 -34.43 -28.28 48.69
N ALA A 180 -34.42 -26.95 48.57
CA ALA A 180 -34.28 -26.03 49.70
C ALA A 180 -35.62 -25.86 50.44
N ASN A 181 -35.66 -26.21 51.73
CA ASN A 181 -36.87 -26.19 52.56
C ASN A 181 -36.79 -25.07 53.61
N SER A 182 -37.42 -23.93 53.32
CA SER A 182 -37.21 -22.68 54.06
C SER A 182 -37.56 -22.80 55.55
N THR A 183 -38.71 -23.41 55.86
CA THR A 183 -39.20 -23.55 57.24
C THR A 183 -38.47 -24.66 57.99
N SER A 184 -38.05 -25.72 57.29
CA SER A 184 -37.31 -26.85 57.89
C SER A 184 -35.83 -26.56 58.14
N LYS A 185 -35.27 -25.46 57.59
CA LYS A 185 -33.83 -25.11 57.69
C LYS A 185 -32.95 -26.26 57.18
N SER A 186 -33.38 -26.87 56.08
CA SER A 186 -32.71 -28.02 55.49
C SER A 186 -32.76 -27.99 53.97
N VAL A 187 -31.86 -28.73 53.34
CA VAL A 187 -32.04 -29.24 51.99
C VAL A 187 -32.44 -30.72 52.03
N SER A 188 -33.45 -31.11 51.25
CA SER A 188 -33.78 -32.52 51.02
C SER A 188 -33.08 -33.00 49.76
N VAL A 189 -32.34 -34.10 49.85
CA VAL A 189 -31.77 -34.81 48.68
C VAL A 189 -32.58 -36.08 48.44
N LEU A 190 -33.16 -36.19 47.25
CA LEU A 190 -33.89 -37.38 46.80
C LEU A 190 -33.04 -38.06 45.74
N ARG A 191 -32.43 -39.19 46.11
CA ARG A 191 -31.60 -39.98 45.20
C ARG A 191 -32.45 -40.73 44.19
N ASN A 192 -32.13 -40.62 42.92
CA ASN A 192 -32.84 -41.24 41.82
C ASN A 192 -32.46 -42.71 41.64
N THR A 193 -33.42 -43.60 41.87
CA THR A 193 -33.25 -45.05 41.70
C THR A 193 -34.08 -45.60 40.54
N SER A 194 -34.66 -44.72 39.72
CA SER A 194 -35.57 -45.07 38.63
C SER A 194 -34.92 -45.94 37.56
N SER A 195 -35.78 -46.58 36.76
CA SER A 195 -35.39 -47.23 35.51
C SER A 195 -35.72 -46.33 34.34
N SER A 196 -34.95 -46.45 33.24
CA SER A 196 -35.12 -45.60 32.06
C SER A 196 -36.57 -45.61 31.56
N GLY A 197 -37.12 -44.42 31.29
CA GLY A 197 -38.47 -44.24 30.78
C GLY A 197 -39.60 -44.28 31.82
N SER A 198 -39.31 -44.35 33.13
CA SER A 198 -40.37 -44.43 34.15
C SER A 198 -40.05 -43.65 35.43
N ILE A 199 -40.92 -42.70 35.78
CA ILE A 199 -40.98 -42.05 37.10
C ILE A 199 -42.29 -42.43 37.80
N SER A 200 -42.18 -43.01 38.99
CA SER A 200 -43.27 -43.48 39.87
C SER A 200 -42.94 -43.17 41.33
N SER A 201 -43.87 -43.42 42.25
CA SER A 201 -43.67 -43.20 43.69
C SER A 201 -42.46 -43.93 44.30
N GLY A 202 -41.94 -44.98 43.64
CA GLY A 202 -40.73 -45.71 44.05
C GLY A 202 -39.45 -45.33 43.30
N SER A 203 -39.49 -44.28 42.46
CA SER A 203 -38.36 -43.86 41.60
C SER A 203 -37.27 -43.08 42.32
N PHE A 204 -37.55 -42.62 43.54
CA PHE A 204 -36.57 -41.99 44.40
C PHE A 204 -36.46 -42.76 45.71
N ALA A 205 -35.24 -42.87 46.23
CA ALA A 205 -35.01 -43.38 47.58
C ALA A 205 -35.64 -42.44 48.63
N THR A 206 -35.74 -42.91 49.87
CA THR A 206 -36.19 -42.05 50.98
C THR A 206 -35.28 -40.82 51.08
N LYS A 207 -35.90 -39.64 51.06
CA LYS A 207 -35.18 -38.35 51.12
C LYS A 207 -34.23 -38.30 52.32
N GLN A 208 -33.05 -37.72 52.11
CA GLN A 208 -32.12 -37.37 53.17
C GLN A 208 -32.15 -35.87 53.38
N ASP A 209 -32.37 -35.42 54.62
CA ASP A 209 -32.34 -34.00 54.95
C ASP A 209 -30.99 -33.62 55.54
N PHE A 210 -30.39 -32.56 55.01
CA PHE A 210 -29.17 -31.97 55.54
C PHE A 210 -29.46 -30.56 56.04
N THR A 211 -28.94 -30.24 57.22
CA THR A 211 -29.16 -28.92 57.84
C THR A 211 -28.49 -27.81 57.04
N THR A 212 -29.15 -26.66 56.95
CA THR A 212 -28.62 -25.40 56.39
C THR A 212 -28.66 -24.31 57.46
N ALA A 213 -28.32 -23.06 57.12
CA ALA A 213 -28.70 -21.92 57.94
C ALA A 213 -30.21 -21.60 57.78
N THR A 214 -30.67 -20.48 58.32
CA THR A 214 -32.11 -20.20 58.45
C THR A 214 -32.74 -19.66 57.16
N SER A 215 -33.92 -20.18 56.82
CA SER A 215 -34.70 -19.81 55.63
C SER A 215 -33.93 -20.01 54.31
N PRO A 216 -33.46 -21.25 54.01
CA PRO A 216 -32.85 -21.54 52.71
C PRO A 216 -33.86 -21.28 51.58
N ARG A 217 -33.45 -20.54 50.55
CA ARG A 217 -34.33 -20.08 49.46
C ARG A 217 -33.90 -20.52 48.06
N SER A 218 -32.59 -20.64 47.82
CA SER A 218 -32.04 -21.01 46.51
C SER A 218 -30.90 -22.00 46.73
N VAL A 219 -30.83 -23.02 45.88
CA VAL A 219 -29.74 -24.01 45.85
C VAL A 219 -29.11 -24.07 44.47
N ALA A 220 -27.78 -24.16 44.43
CA ALA A 220 -26.98 -24.40 43.23
C ALA A 220 -26.03 -25.59 43.48
N ILE A 221 -25.68 -26.29 42.39
CA ILE A 221 -24.83 -27.49 42.41
C ILE A 221 -23.57 -27.21 41.59
N GLY A 222 -22.40 -27.56 42.11
CA GLY A 222 -21.12 -27.44 41.42
C GLY A 222 -19.98 -27.98 42.27
N ASP A 223 -18.93 -28.49 41.64
CA ASP A 223 -17.72 -28.99 42.33
C ASP A 223 -16.88 -27.80 42.83
N LEU A 224 -17.11 -27.38 44.08
CA LEU A 224 -16.54 -26.17 44.65
C LEU A 224 -15.16 -26.41 45.25
N ASP A 225 -14.76 -27.65 45.49
CA ASP A 225 -13.40 -27.93 45.95
C ASP A 225 -12.52 -28.60 44.89
N GLY A 226 -13.07 -29.07 43.77
CA GLY A 226 -12.30 -29.66 42.67
C GLY A 226 -11.89 -31.11 42.96
N ASP A 227 -12.66 -31.84 43.77
CA ASP A 227 -12.45 -33.27 44.02
C ASP A 227 -13.23 -34.19 43.07
N GLY A 228 -14.01 -33.61 42.15
CA GLY A 228 -14.80 -34.31 41.14
C GLY A 228 -16.22 -34.65 41.57
N LYS A 229 -16.64 -34.27 42.79
CA LYS A 229 -17.99 -34.51 43.29
C LYS A 229 -18.78 -33.20 43.38
N PRO A 230 -19.98 -33.11 42.80
CA PRO A 230 -20.75 -31.88 42.88
C PRO A 230 -21.17 -31.54 44.32
N ASP A 231 -20.83 -30.34 44.79
CA ASP A 231 -21.21 -29.78 46.08
C ASP A 231 -22.50 -28.96 45.99
N LEU A 232 -23.04 -28.55 47.15
CA LEU A 232 -24.23 -27.71 47.23
C LEU A 232 -23.90 -26.33 47.80
N ALA A 233 -24.37 -25.26 47.15
CA ALA A 233 -24.40 -23.91 47.69
C ALA A 233 -25.84 -23.44 47.90
N ILE A 234 -26.19 -23.00 49.11
CA ILE A 234 -27.57 -22.65 49.50
C ILE A 234 -27.65 -21.24 50.04
N ALA A 235 -28.41 -20.34 49.40
CA ALA A 235 -28.67 -19.00 49.92
C ALA A 235 -29.69 -19.03 51.08
N ASN A 236 -29.32 -18.50 52.24
CA ASN A 236 -30.13 -18.50 53.46
C ASN A 236 -30.60 -17.08 53.83
N THR A 237 -31.84 -16.76 53.46
CA THR A 237 -32.34 -15.38 53.49
C THR A 237 -32.31 -14.75 54.89
N SER A 238 -32.72 -15.48 55.94
CA SER A 238 -32.78 -14.93 57.30
C SER A 238 -31.43 -14.92 58.01
N SER A 239 -30.47 -15.74 57.56
CA SER A 239 -29.13 -15.83 58.14
C SER A 239 -28.08 -14.97 57.42
N ASN A 240 -28.44 -14.24 56.36
CA ASN A 240 -27.51 -13.40 55.58
C ASN A 240 -26.23 -14.14 55.15
N SER A 241 -26.38 -15.40 54.74
CA SER A 241 -25.27 -16.29 54.41
C SER A 241 -25.62 -17.26 53.28
N VAL A 242 -24.59 -17.86 52.69
CA VAL A 242 -24.69 -19.06 51.86
C VAL A 242 -24.13 -20.25 52.64
N SER A 243 -24.87 -21.36 52.76
CA SER A 243 -24.37 -22.62 53.32
C SER A 243 -23.77 -23.46 52.21
N ILE A 244 -22.54 -23.93 52.39
CA ILE A 244 -21.86 -24.85 51.49
C ILE A 244 -21.84 -26.23 52.12
N LEU A 245 -22.42 -27.23 51.44
CA LEU A 245 -22.39 -28.63 51.85
C LEU A 245 -21.50 -29.38 50.88
N ARG A 246 -20.29 -29.72 51.33
CA ARG A 246 -19.33 -30.47 50.54
C ARG A 246 -19.76 -31.94 50.42
N ASN A 247 -19.80 -32.45 49.21
CA ASN A 247 -20.17 -33.81 48.90
C ASN A 247 -19.02 -34.78 49.14
N THR A 248 -19.27 -35.79 49.96
CA THR A 248 -18.31 -36.85 50.30
C THR A 248 -18.87 -38.22 49.99
N SER A 249 -20.00 -38.27 49.27
CA SER A 249 -20.73 -39.50 48.95
C SER A 249 -19.89 -40.48 48.11
N SER A 250 -20.34 -41.73 48.11
CA SER A 250 -19.81 -42.80 47.28
C SER A 250 -20.84 -43.17 46.22
N SER A 251 -20.38 -43.63 45.05
CA SER A 251 -21.26 -44.02 43.93
C SER A 251 -22.46 -44.83 44.36
N GLY A 252 -23.63 -44.34 43.96
CA GLY A 252 -24.90 -44.93 44.27
C GLY A 252 -25.25 -44.98 45.76
N ASN A 253 -24.89 -43.98 46.56
CA ASN A 253 -25.21 -43.94 47.99
C ASN A 253 -25.29 -42.51 48.58
N ILE A 254 -26.53 -42.03 48.75
CA ILE A 254 -26.86 -40.83 49.54
C ILE A 254 -27.49 -41.24 50.88
N ASN A 255 -26.82 -40.89 51.98
CA ASN A 255 -27.25 -41.09 53.36
C ASN A 255 -26.86 -39.86 54.22
N SER A 256 -27.19 -39.87 55.52
CA SER A 256 -26.92 -38.73 56.42
C SER A 256 -25.44 -38.31 56.55
N GLY A 257 -24.50 -39.17 56.16
CA GLY A 257 -23.06 -38.87 56.15
C GLY A 257 -22.51 -38.50 54.77
N SER A 258 -23.35 -38.41 53.74
CA SER A 258 -22.90 -38.13 52.36
C SER A 258 -22.42 -36.70 52.15
N PHE A 259 -22.76 -35.77 53.03
CA PHE A 259 -22.24 -34.40 53.02
C PHE A 259 -21.46 -34.11 54.30
N ALA A 260 -20.34 -33.39 54.17
CA ALA A 260 -19.59 -32.88 55.30
C ALA A 260 -20.39 -31.84 56.08
N ALA A 261 -19.89 -31.46 57.27
CA ALA A 261 -20.50 -30.38 58.05
C ALA A 261 -20.53 -29.08 57.23
N LYS A 262 -21.71 -28.46 57.14
CA LYS A 262 -21.92 -27.23 56.36
C LYS A 262 -20.96 -26.11 56.78
N GLN A 263 -20.51 -25.33 55.81
CA GLN A 263 -19.80 -24.07 56.03
C GLN A 263 -20.72 -22.90 55.67
N ASP A 264 -20.98 -21.99 56.61
CA ASP A 264 -21.77 -20.79 56.32
C ASP A 264 -20.83 -19.62 55.99
N ILE A 265 -20.95 -19.09 54.78
CA ILE A 265 -20.18 -17.93 54.33
C ILE A 265 -21.09 -16.70 54.32
N THR A 266 -20.64 -15.60 54.91
CA THR A 266 -21.44 -14.38 55.03
C THR A 266 -21.63 -13.68 53.68
N THR A 267 -22.84 -13.22 53.39
CA THR A 267 -23.18 -12.47 52.16
C THR A 267 -23.71 -11.08 52.50
N GLY A 268 -24.37 -10.40 51.57
CA GLY A 268 -25.24 -9.26 51.90
C GLY A 268 -26.54 -9.68 52.60
N SER A 269 -27.39 -8.71 52.90
CA SER A 269 -28.64 -8.92 53.63
C SER A 269 -29.73 -9.53 52.75
N ALA A 270 -30.45 -10.51 53.31
CA ALA A 270 -31.52 -11.26 52.65
C ALA A 270 -31.08 -11.84 51.29
N PRO A 271 -30.12 -12.78 51.27
CA PRO A 271 -29.72 -13.47 50.06
C PRO A 271 -30.87 -14.35 49.55
N VAL A 272 -31.16 -14.28 48.26
CA VAL A 272 -32.36 -14.88 47.66
C VAL A 272 -32.12 -15.76 46.44
N SER A 273 -30.94 -15.65 45.83
CA SER A 273 -30.46 -16.44 44.69
C SER A 273 -28.96 -16.67 44.85
N VAL A 274 -28.48 -17.87 44.52
CA VAL A 274 -27.06 -18.20 44.39
C VAL A 274 -26.80 -18.80 43.01
N ALA A 275 -25.69 -18.41 42.38
CA ALA A 275 -25.18 -18.97 41.13
C ALA A 275 -23.70 -19.31 41.29
N ILE A 276 -23.22 -20.27 40.50
CA ILE A 276 -21.86 -20.80 40.54
C ILE A 276 -21.23 -20.67 39.15
N GLY A 277 -19.99 -20.20 39.07
CA GLY A 277 -19.22 -20.12 37.83
C GLY A 277 -17.80 -19.62 38.09
N ASP A 278 -16.84 -19.96 37.23
CA ASP A 278 -15.46 -19.47 37.29
C ASP A 278 -15.41 -18.04 36.73
N LEU A 279 -15.32 -17.02 37.59
CA LEU A 279 -15.46 -15.61 37.17
C LEU A 279 -14.13 -14.94 36.86
N ASP A 280 -13.01 -15.47 37.33
CA ASP A 280 -11.68 -14.90 37.08
C ASP A 280 -10.79 -15.78 36.20
N GLY A 281 -11.29 -16.94 35.76
CA GLY A 281 -10.62 -17.84 34.84
C GLY A 281 -9.49 -18.64 35.50
N ASP A 282 -9.46 -18.71 36.83
CA ASP A 282 -8.45 -19.50 37.55
C ASP A 282 -8.78 -21.01 37.61
N GLY A 283 -9.94 -21.40 37.09
CA GLY A 283 -10.42 -22.78 37.02
C GLY A 283 -11.10 -23.28 38.28
N LYS A 284 -11.35 -22.41 39.26
CA LYS A 284 -12.13 -22.73 40.46
C LYS A 284 -13.49 -22.04 40.38
N LEU A 285 -14.52 -22.72 40.87
CA LEU A 285 -15.88 -22.20 40.79
C LEU A 285 -16.15 -21.17 41.88
N ASP A 286 -16.51 -19.95 41.51
CA ASP A 286 -16.88 -18.87 42.41
C ASP A 286 -18.37 -18.85 42.72
N LEU A 287 -18.76 -18.06 43.73
CA LEU A 287 -20.15 -17.87 44.11
C LEU A 287 -20.62 -16.43 43.84
N VAL A 288 -21.80 -16.31 43.23
CA VAL A 288 -22.52 -15.04 43.11
C VAL A 288 -23.84 -15.13 43.85
N VAL A 289 -24.11 -14.19 44.75
CA VAL A 289 -25.31 -14.21 45.60
C VAL A 289 -26.06 -12.88 45.53
N ALA A 290 -27.34 -12.92 45.13
CA ALA A 290 -28.20 -11.75 45.06
C ALA A 290 -28.80 -11.44 46.43
N ASN A 291 -28.58 -10.21 46.90
CA ASN A 291 -28.94 -9.76 48.24
C ASN A 291 -30.08 -8.76 48.15
N SER A 292 -31.31 -9.26 48.24
CA SER A 292 -32.54 -8.50 48.01
C SER A 292 -32.66 -7.24 48.87
N SER A 293 -32.24 -7.30 50.14
CA SER A 293 -32.35 -6.15 51.05
C SER A 293 -31.15 -5.21 50.98
N SER A 294 -30.01 -5.69 50.44
CA SER A 294 -28.81 -4.87 50.24
C SER A 294 -28.73 -4.25 48.83
N ASN A 295 -29.71 -4.49 47.94
CA ASN A 295 -29.73 -3.97 46.57
C ASN A 295 -28.43 -4.23 45.80
N SER A 296 -27.93 -5.46 45.88
CA SER A 296 -26.56 -5.80 45.45
C SER A 296 -26.38 -7.29 45.21
N VAL A 297 -25.28 -7.64 44.55
CA VAL A 297 -24.72 -9.00 44.54
C VAL A 297 -23.44 -9.07 45.36
N SER A 298 -23.24 -10.22 46.02
CA SER A 298 -21.97 -10.59 46.65
C SER A 298 -21.26 -11.58 45.74
N VAL A 299 -20.02 -11.30 45.36
CA VAL A 299 -19.15 -12.23 44.63
C VAL A 299 -18.10 -12.76 45.60
N LEU A 300 -17.98 -14.07 45.70
CA LEU A 300 -17.03 -14.74 46.59
C LEU A 300 -16.10 -15.60 45.77
N ARG A 301 -14.87 -15.11 45.59
CA ARG A 301 -13.82 -15.84 44.87
C ARG A 301 -13.41 -17.08 45.64
N ASN A 302 -13.34 -18.22 44.97
CA ASN A 302 -12.97 -19.49 45.54
C ASN A 302 -11.46 -19.71 45.48
N SER A 303 -10.87 -19.95 46.64
CA SER A 303 -9.45 -20.27 46.81
C SER A 303 -9.26 -21.60 47.52
N SER A 304 -10.28 -22.46 47.53
CA SER A 304 -10.23 -23.78 48.16
C SER A 304 -9.12 -24.65 47.55
N SER A 305 -8.70 -25.64 48.32
CA SER A 305 -7.83 -26.72 47.87
C SER A 305 -8.68 -27.97 47.67
N SER A 306 -8.27 -28.84 46.75
CA SER A 306 -8.95 -30.11 46.45
C SER A 306 -9.38 -30.87 47.69
N GLY A 307 -10.67 -31.19 47.73
CA GLY A 307 -11.29 -31.93 48.81
C GLY A 307 -11.32 -31.19 50.15
N SER A 308 -11.42 -29.86 50.18
CA SER A 308 -11.51 -29.10 51.43
C SER A 308 -12.28 -27.77 51.29
N ILE A 309 -13.44 -27.70 51.95
CA ILE A 309 -14.20 -26.47 52.16
C ILE A 309 -14.21 -26.10 53.65
N ASN A 310 -13.68 -24.92 53.98
CA ASN A 310 -13.65 -24.33 55.31
C ASN A 310 -13.82 -22.80 55.23
N SER A 311 -13.75 -22.09 56.38
CA SER A 311 -13.97 -20.64 56.44
C SER A 311 -12.96 -19.80 55.65
N GLY A 312 -11.80 -20.35 55.29
CA GLY A 312 -10.78 -19.71 54.45
C GLY A 312 -10.83 -20.13 52.98
N SER A 313 -11.77 -20.99 52.59
CA SER A 313 -11.90 -21.46 51.19
C SER A 313 -12.42 -20.40 50.22
N PHE A 314 -13.03 -19.33 50.72
CA PHE A 314 -13.49 -18.21 49.90
C PHE A 314 -12.86 -16.91 50.37
N ALA A 315 -12.46 -16.07 49.43
CA ALA A 315 -11.99 -14.71 49.71
C ALA A 315 -13.09 -13.85 50.34
N ALA A 316 -12.70 -12.70 50.88
CA ALA A 316 -13.65 -11.71 51.37
C ALA A 316 -14.61 -11.29 50.23
N LYS A 317 -15.93 -11.35 50.52
CA LYS A 317 -16.98 -11.01 49.55
C LYS A 317 -16.74 -9.63 48.93
N GLN A 318 -16.83 -9.55 47.61
CA GLN A 318 -16.91 -8.29 46.89
C GLN A 318 -18.37 -7.92 46.66
N HIS A 319 -18.67 -6.63 46.71
CA HIS A 319 -20.05 -6.14 46.70
C HIS A 319 -20.27 -5.24 45.50
N PHE A 320 -21.23 -5.61 44.65
CA PHE A 320 -21.60 -4.82 43.48
C PHE A 320 -23.03 -4.32 43.63
N ILE A 321 -23.21 -3.01 43.49
CA ILE A 321 -24.51 -2.37 43.55
C ILE A 321 -25.31 -2.76 42.30
N THR A 322 -26.58 -3.10 42.50
CA THR A 322 -27.54 -3.39 41.42
C THR A 322 -28.73 -2.44 41.50
N GLY A 323 -29.80 -2.73 40.74
CA GLY A 323 -31.12 -2.17 41.05
C GLY A 323 -31.66 -2.68 42.39
N THR A 324 -32.84 -2.18 42.78
CA THR A 324 -33.45 -2.52 44.07
C THR A 324 -34.12 -3.88 44.07
N SER A 325 -33.99 -4.60 45.19
CA SER A 325 -34.49 -5.96 45.39
C SER A 325 -34.11 -6.93 44.26
N PRO A 326 -32.81 -7.23 44.07
CA PRO A 326 -32.37 -8.26 43.14
C PRO A 326 -32.91 -9.63 43.58
N THR A 327 -33.34 -10.46 42.61
CA THR A 327 -34.08 -11.70 42.88
C THR A 327 -33.55 -12.95 42.17
N SER A 328 -32.82 -12.78 41.07
CA SER A 328 -32.26 -13.89 40.27
C SER A 328 -30.95 -13.44 39.63
N ILE A 329 -30.03 -14.39 39.44
CA ILE A 329 -28.74 -14.21 38.76
C ILE A 329 -28.67 -15.20 37.59
N ALA A 330 -28.15 -14.74 36.45
CA ALA A 330 -27.63 -15.58 35.38
C ALA A 330 -26.17 -15.21 35.11
N ILE A 331 -25.35 -16.21 34.81
CA ILE A 331 -23.93 -16.06 34.46
C ILE A 331 -23.77 -16.48 32.99
N GLY A 332 -23.05 -15.69 32.21
CA GLY A 332 -22.73 -16.02 30.83
C GLY A 332 -21.95 -14.90 30.15
N ASP A 333 -21.20 -15.24 29.11
CA ASP A 333 -20.49 -14.28 28.26
C ASP A 333 -21.50 -13.54 27.37
N LEU A 334 -21.86 -12.30 27.72
CA LEU A 334 -22.93 -11.55 27.04
C LEU A 334 -22.42 -10.74 25.86
N ASP A 335 -21.12 -10.43 25.82
CA ASP A 335 -20.50 -9.61 24.78
C ASP A 335 -19.55 -10.38 23.85
N GLY A 336 -19.25 -11.64 24.17
CA GLY A 336 -18.41 -12.53 23.39
C GLY A 336 -16.90 -12.39 23.65
N ASP A 337 -16.49 -11.70 24.72
CA ASP A 337 -15.07 -11.48 25.05
C ASP A 337 -14.39 -12.70 25.68
N GLY A 338 -15.17 -13.74 25.98
CA GLY A 338 -14.69 -14.99 26.56
C GLY A 338 -14.65 -14.99 28.08
N LYS A 339 -15.14 -13.96 28.76
CA LYS A 339 -15.28 -13.89 30.21
C LYS A 339 -16.75 -13.88 30.60
N PRO A 340 -17.13 -14.53 31.72
CA PRO A 340 -18.52 -14.57 32.12
C PRO A 340 -18.95 -13.24 32.76
N ASP A 341 -20.05 -12.69 32.25
CA ASP A 341 -20.77 -11.56 32.82
C ASP A 341 -21.90 -12.01 33.75
N LEU A 342 -22.45 -11.06 34.51
CA LEU A 342 -23.60 -11.27 35.38
C LEU A 342 -24.83 -10.49 34.89
N ALA A 343 -25.96 -11.16 34.75
CA ALA A 343 -27.27 -10.55 34.55
C ALA A 343 -28.17 -10.76 35.77
N ILE A 344 -28.70 -9.67 36.33
CA ILE A 344 -29.45 -9.67 37.60
C ILE A 344 -30.84 -9.07 37.40
N ALA A 345 -31.87 -9.84 37.74
CA ALA A 345 -33.25 -9.35 37.73
C ALA A 345 -33.56 -8.55 39.00
N ASN A 346 -33.90 -7.27 38.85
CA ASN A 346 -34.23 -6.35 39.95
C ASN A 346 -35.75 -6.18 40.06
N TYR A 347 -36.36 -6.91 41.00
CA TYR A 347 -37.82 -6.88 41.21
C TYR A 347 -38.31 -5.48 41.63
N GLY A 348 -37.59 -4.83 42.55
CA GLY A 348 -37.96 -3.52 43.07
C GLY A 348 -37.82 -2.41 42.03
N SER A 349 -36.73 -2.44 41.26
CA SER A 349 -36.46 -1.45 40.20
C SER A 349 -37.16 -1.74 38.87
N ARG A 350 -37.77 -2.92 38.69
CA ARG A 350 -38.37 -3.36 37.42
C ARG A 350 -37.38 -3.31 36.25
N SER A 351 -36.13 -3.72 36.51
CA SER A 351 -35.02 -3.63 35.56
C SER A 351 -34.12 -4.85 35.62
N VAL A 352 -33.18 -4.94 34.69
CA VAL A 352 -32.04 -5.86 34.75
C VAL A 352 -30.77 -5.04 34.96
N SER A 353 -29.89 -5.50 35.85
CA SER A 353 -28.51 -5.01 35.95
C SER A 353 -27.59 -5.97 35.22
N VAL A 354 -26.70 -5.44 34.37
CA VAL A 354 -25.62 -6.20 33.74
C VAL A 354 -24.30 -5.73 34.35
N LEU A 355 -23.54 -6.65 34.92
CA LEU A 355 -22.18 -6.40 35.41
C LEU A 355 -21.23 -7.12 34.45
N ARG A 356 -20.54 -6.33 33.65
CA ARG A 356 -19.57 -6.81 32.66
C ARG A 356 -18.23 -7.15 33.31
N ASN A 357 -17.62 -8.26 32.92
CA ASN A 357 -16.35 -8.73 33.45
C ASN A 357 -15.14 -8.18 32.65
N ALA A 358 -14.76 -6.94 32.92
CA ALA A 358 -13.74 -6.21 32.15
C ALA A 358 -12.29 -6.58 32.52
N ASN A 359 -11.37 -6.57 31.53
CA ASN A 359 -9.94 -6.75 31.81
C ASN A 359 -9.34 -5.55 32.55
N SER A 360 -8.42 -5.83 33.47
CA SER A 360 -7.56 -4.83 34.12
C SER A 360 -6.16 -4.75 33.53
N ASN A 361 -5.85 -5.53 32.49
CA ASN A 361 -4.52 -5.58 31.89
C ASN A 361 -4.18 -4.29 31.13
N ALA A 362 -3.41 -3.41 31.77
CA ALA A 362 -2.88 -2.19 31.18
C ALA A 362 -1.41 -2.36 30.74
N ASP A 363 -0.96 -3.59 30.47
CA ASP A 363 0.43 -3.84 30.09
C ASP A 363 0.68 -3.63 28.59
N LEU A 364 1.91 -3.24 28.26
CA LEU A 364 2.47 -3.38 26.91
C LEU A 364 3.09 -4.77 26.73
N SER A 365 2.96 -5.33 25.53
CA SER A 365 3.71 -6.50 25.06
C SER A 365 5.03 -6.13 24.39
N ALA A 366 5.15 -4.91 23.86
CA ALA A 366 6.38 -4.36 23.32
C ALA A 366 6.40 -2.83 23.38
N LEU A 367 7.59 -2.25 23.45
CA LEU A 367 7.81 -0.81 23.34
C LEU A 367 9.10 -0.58 22.56
N THR A 368 9.02 0.12 21.42
CA THR A 368 10.19 0.46 20.61
C THR A 368 10.25 1.95 20.31
N ILE A 369 11.46 2.43 20.07
CA ILE A 369 11.79 3.81 19.71
C ILE A 369 12.46 3.78 18.33
N SER A 370 12.12 4.74 17.46
CA SER A 370 12.65 4.77 16.08
C SER A 370 14.15 5.03 15.99
N GLN A 371 14.75 5.63 17.03
CA GLN A 371 16.18 5.92 17.12
C GLN A 371 16.70 5.73 18.54
N GLY A 372 17.93 5.24 18.67
CA GLY A 372 18.51 4.87 19.97
C GLY A 372 18.01 3.51 20.45
N SER A 373 18.20 3.22 21.74
CA SER A 373 17.74 1.98 22.36
C SER A 373 17.27 2.24 23.78
N LEU A 374 16.19 1.57 24.16
CA LEU A 374 15.67 1.64 25.53
C LEU A 374 16.69 0.99 26.49
N SER A 375 16.95 1.69 27.59
CA SER A 375 17.77 1.24 28.70
C SER A 375 16.97 1.40 30.00
N PRO A 376 16.69 0.31 30.74
CA PRO A 376 16.97 -1.09 30.38
C PRO A 376 16.18 -1.54 29.13
N THR A 377 16.50 -2.70 28.58
CA THR A 377 15.67 -3.32 27.53
C THR A 377 14.24 -3.49 28.03
N PHE A 378 13.26 -3.40 27.13
CA PHE A 378 11.84 -3.47 27.50
C PHE A 378 11.52 -4.70 28.35
N ASP A 379 10.87 -4.46 29.49
CA ASP A 379 10.30 -5.47 30.37
C ASP A 379 8.95 -4.96 30.87
N VAL A 380 7.94 -5.84 30.89
CA VAL A 380 6.55 -5.47 31.18
C VAL A 380 6.38 -4.79 32.54
N ALA A 381 7.20 -5.13 33.53
CA ALA A 381 7.15 -4.55 34.88
C ALA A 381 7.90 -3.22 35.00
N THR A 382 8.76 -2.88 34.03
CA THR A 382 9.55 -1.65 34.05
C THR A 382 8.76 -0.49 33.42
N THR A 383 8.53 0.56 34.19
CA THR A 383 7.75 1.75 33.76
C THR A 383 8.61 2.98 33.48
N SER A 384 9.93 2.88 33.59
CA SER A 384 10.84 4.00 33.34
C SER A 384 12.04 3.54 32.53
N TYR A 385 12.26 4.22 31.41
CA TYR A 385 13.32 3.94 30.45
C TYR A 385 14.10 5.20 30.16
N THR A 386 15.37 5.03 29.79
CA THR A 386 16.17 6.06 29.13
C THR A 386 16.54 5.63 27.73
N ALA A 387 16.71 6.59 26.83
CA ALA A 387 17.30 6.34 25.51
C ALA A 387 18.21 7.51 25.15
N ALA A 388 19.37 7.23 24.58
CA ALA A 388 20.25 8.27 24.04
C ALA A 388 20.10 8.30 22.52
N VAL A 389 19.80 9.48 21.98
CA VAL A 389 19.76 9.73 20.53
C VAL A 389 20.89 10.70 20.23
N SER A 390 21.83 10.26 19.39
CA SER A 390 22.95 11.08 18.94
C SER A 390 22.91 11.15 17.42
N ASN A 391 22.85 12.37 16.89
CA ASN A 391 23.01 12.72 15.47
C ASN A 391 22.10 11.95 14.47
N PRO A 392 20.79 12.27 14.36
CA PRO A 392 19.93 11.78 13.30
C PRO A 392 20.31 12.39 11.96
N ALA A 393 20.26 11.59 10.90
CA ALA A 393 20.47 12.00 9.52
C ALA A 393 19.33 12.88 8.96
N ASN A 394 19.13 14.08 9.54
CA ASN A 394 18.14 15.11 9.17
C ASN A 394 16.73 14.99 9.76
N ASP A 395 16.58 14.92 11.08
CA ASP A 395 15.52 15.66 11.79
C ASP A 395 15.63 15.29 13.28
N ASN A 396 15.49 16.28 14.17
CA ASN A 396 15.46 16.09 15.61
C ASN A 396 14.15 15.43 16.06
N VAL A 397 13.76 14.32 15.42
CA VAL A 397 12.44 13.72 15.52
C VAL A 397 12.54 12.22 15.77
N ILE A 398 11.71 11.72 16.66
CA ILE A 398 11.52 10.28 16.89
C ILE A 398 10.04 9.91 16.85
N THR A 399 9.78 8.61 16.78
CA THR A 399 8.46 8.03 16.99
C THR A 399 8.56 6.88 17.99
N ILE A 400 7.47 6.63 18.72
CA ILE A 400 7.35 5.53 19.68
C ILE A 400 6.33 4.53 19.15
N SER A 401 6.65 3.24 19.16
CA SER A 401 5.73 2.18 18.74
C SER A 401 5.39 1.27 19.93
N PRO A 402 4.30 1.56 20.67
CA PRO A 402 3.82 0.68 21.73
C PRO A 402 2.96 -0.46 21.16
N SER A 403 3.12 -1.66 21.70
CA SER A 403 2.22 -2.79 21.43
C SER A 403 1.52 -3.19 22.71
N LEU A 404 0.19 -3.24 22.70
CA LEU A 404 -0.62 -3.62 23.85
C LEU A 404 -0.48 -5.13 24.14
N ALA A 405 -0.51 -5.50 25.41
CA ALA A 405 -0.62 -6.91 25.80
C ALA A 405 -2.07 -7.42 25.68
N ASP A 406 -3.04 -6.52 25.81
CA ASP A 406 -4.46 -6.81 25.60
C ASP A 406 -5.01 -6.03 24.40
N ALA A 407 -5.63 -6.74 23.46
CA ALA A 407 -6.12 -6.18 22.20
C ALA A 407 -7.26 -5.17 22.37
N ILE A 408 -7.99 -5.22 23.48
CA ILE A 408 -9.10 -4.30 23.78
C ILE A 408 -8.69 -3.09 24.62
N ALA A 409 -7.44 -3.05 25.11
CA ALA A 409 -6.89 -1.86 25.77
C ALA A 409 -6.66 -0.74 24.75
N SER A 410 -6.38 0.47 25.25
CA SER A 410 -6.00 1.61 24.43
C SER A 410 -4.66 2.19 24.88
N VAL A 411 -3.92 2.82 23.97
CA VAL A 411 -2.64 3.46 24.29
C VAL A 411 -2.57 4.86 23.71
N THR A 412 -1.98 5.77 24.49
CA THR A 412 -1.60 7.10 24.04
C THR A 412 -0.10 7.31 24.18
N VAL A 413 0.49 8.11 23.31
CA VAL A 413 1.86 8.61 23.41
C VAL A 413 1.77 10.13 23.53
N ASN A 414 2.25 10.70 24.64
CA ASN A 414 2.07 12.11 25.01
C ASN A 414 0.61 12.57 24.92
N GLY A 415 -0.33 11.71 25.33
CA GLY A 415 -1.77 11.97 25.30
C GLY A 415 -2.44 11.86 23.92
N VAL A 416 -1.69 11.52 22.86
CA VAL A 416 -2.24 11.29 21.52
C VAL A 416 -2.47 9.79 21.31
N ALA A 417 -3.66 9.40 20.87
CA ALA A 417 -4.00 8.00 20.63
C ALA A 417 -3.10 7.37 19.54
N VAL A 418 -2.62 6.15 19.80
CA VAL A 418 -1.80 5.36 18.88
C VAL A 418 -2.39 3.96 18.75
N ASN A 419 -2.39 3.41 17.53
CA ASN A 419 -2.80 2.02 17.32
C ASN A 419 -1.69 1.09 17.81
N SER A 420 -2.06 0.02 18.52
CA SER A 420 -1.12 -1.00 18.98
C SER A 420 -0.25 -1.54 17.83
N GLY A 421 1.07 -1.53 18.03
CA GLY A 421 2.07 -1.99 17.05
C GLY A 421 2.49 -0.93 16.03
N ASN A 422 1.82 0.22 15.97
CA ASN A 422 2.15 1.30 15.04
C ASN A 422 3.00 2.38 15.69
N ALA A 423 3.81 3.05 14.89
CA ALA A 423 4.53 4.25 15.30
C ALA A 423 3.57 5.41 15.60
N SER A 424 3.89 6.18 16.63
CA SER A 424 3.27 7.48 16.91
C SER A 424 3.53 8.48 15.77
N GLY A 425 2.85 9.62 15.81
CA GLY A 425 3.29 10.79 15.05
C GLY A 425 4.69 11.26 15.49
N ASN A 426 5.27 12.15 14.68
CA ASN A 426 6.59 12.74 14.90
C ASN A 426 6.65 13.49 16.25
N ILE A 427 7.66 13.17 17.06
CA ILE A 427 7.97 13.84 18.34
C ILE A 427 9.28 14.61 18.17
N ASN A 428 9.19 15.95 18.20
CA ASN A 428 10.37 16.82 18.14
C ASN A 428 11.16 16.77 19.46
N LEU A 429 12.48 16.62 19.36
CA LEU A 429 13.44 16.58 20.45
C LEU A 429 14.14 17.93 20.59
N ASN A 430 14.22 18.40 21.82
CA ASN A 430 15.11 19.49 22.22
C ASN A 430 16.44 18.91 22.71
N VAL A 431 17.53 19.66 22.57
CA VAL A 431 18.83 19.26 23.15
C VAL A 431 18.67 19.08 24.67
N GLY A 432 19.23 17.99 25.18
CA GLY A 432 19.03 17.55 26.57
C GLY A 432 17.93 16.49 26.71
N ASP A 433 17.35 16.39 27.89
CA ASP A 433 16.37 15.35 28.22
C ASP A 433 14.95 15.72 27.74
N ASN A 434 14.31 14.78 27.04
CA ASN A 434 12.93 14.87 26.58
C ASN A 434 12.13 13.74 27.23
N VAL A 435 11.06 14.07 27.95
CA VAL A 435 10.21 13.08 28.63
C VAL A 435 9.02 12.75 27.73
N ILE A 436 8.81 11.45 27.50
CA ILE A 436 7.71 10.92 26.68
C ILE A 436 6.94 9.91 27.50
N ASP A 437 5.65 10.16 27.68
CA ASP A 437 4.77 9.26 28.43
C ASP A 437 3.93 8.42 27.48
N VAL A 438 3.95 7.10 27.71
CA VAL A 438 3.11 6.13 27.01
C VAL A 438 2.11 5.58 28.01
N GLU A 439 0.86 6.02 27.92
CA GLU A 439 -0.20 5.61 28.84
C GLU A 439 -1.09 4.55 28.20
N VAL A 440 -1.15 3.38 28.83
CA VAL A 440 -2.08 2.30 28.48
C VAL A 440 -3.28 2.36 29.41
N THR A 441 -4.48 2.30 28.84
CA THR A 441 -5.74 2.19 29.58
C THR A 441 -6.38 0.84 29.28
N ALA A 442 -6.49 0.01 30.32
CA ALA A 442 -7.22 -1.25 30.27
C ALA A 442 -8.73 -1.01 30.12
N GLU A 443 -9.46 -2.06 29.75
CA GLU A 443 -10.89 -2.01 29.55
C GLU A 443 -11.70 -1.56 30.78
N ASN A 444 -11.25 -1.96 31.98
CA ASN A 444 -11.90 -1.54 33.22
C ASN A 444 -11.57 -0.09 33.63
N GLY A 445 -10.77 0.63 32.83
CA GLY A 445 -10.32 2.00 33.08
C GLY A 445 -9.05 2.12 33.92
N SER A 446 -8.44 1.01 34.35
CA SER A 446 -7.13 1.04 35.03
C SER A 446 -6.06 1.49 34.04
N THR A 447 -5.15 2.34 34.48
CA THR A 447 -4.06 2.85 33.63
C THR A 447 -2.69 2.40 34.12
N LYS A 448 -1.74 2.32 33.17
CA LYS A 448 -0.32 2.13 33.44
C LYS A 448 0.49 3.00 32.48
N THR A 449 1.44 3.74 33.02
CA THR A 449 2.27 4.68 32.26
C THR A 449 3.70 4.18 32.17
N TYR A 450 4.24 4.13 30.95
CA TYR A 450 5.63 3.87 30.65
C TYR A 450 6.29 5.18 30.23
N THR A 451 7.24 5.67 31.01
CA THR A 451 7.95 6.92 30.76
C THR A 451 9.30 6.65 30.10
N ILE A 452 9.58 7.31 28.98
CA ILE A 452 10.85 7.27 28.28
C ILE A 452 11.50 8.65 28.39
N THR A 453 12.68 8.72 29.01
CA THR A 453 13.53 9.91 28.99
C THR A 453 14.54 9.78 27.86
N VAL A 454 14.34 10.55 26.79
CA VAL A 454 15.21 10.58 25.62
C VAL A 454 16.20 11.73 25.75
N THR A 455 17.48 11.42 25.96
CA THR A 455 18.56 12.41 25.95
C THR A 455 19.04 12.63 24.52
N PHE A 456 18.89 13.85 24.01
CA PHE A 456 19.31 14.27 22.68
C PHE A 456 20.59 15.12 22.78
N ALA A 457 21.70 14.65 22.20
CA ALA A 457 23.00 15.33 22.27
C ALA A 457 23.12 16.50 21.29
N GLU A 458 24.06 17.43 21.54
CA GLU A 458 24.47 18.47 20.60
C GLU A 458 24.99 17.85 19.28
N TYR A 459 24.72 18.48 18.14
CA TYR A 459 25.04 17.95 16.81
C TYR A 459 25.57 19.04 15.87
N ILE A 460 26.30 18.60 14.84
CA ILE A 460 26.76 19.43 13.72
C ILE A 460 25.71 19.34 12.62
N THR A 461 25.33 20.46 12.02
CA THR A 461 24.49 20.50 10.81
C THR A 461 25.37 20.85 9.61
N ILE A 462 25.31 20.06 8.55
CA ILE A 462 25.89 20.39 7.25
C ILE A 462 24.71 20.86 6.41
N SER A 463 24.59 22.18 6.25
CA SER A 463 23.41 22.82 5.65
C SER A 463 23.47 22.87 4.12
N ASP A 464 24.67 22.83 3.54
CA ASP A 464 24.85 22.76 2.08
C ASP A 464 26.22 22.18 1.70
N VAL A 465 26.26 21.49 0.56
CA VAL A 465 27.50 21.11 -0.13
C VAL A 465 27.32 21.46 -1.60
N SER A 466 27.94 22.55 -2.04
CA SER A 466 27.88 22.96 -3.45
C SER A 466 29.09 22.40 -4.20
N ILE A 467 28.81 21.88 -5.39
CA ILE A 467 29.78 21.23 -6.26
C ILE A 467 29.86 22.02 -7.56
N THR A 468 31.06 22.37 -7.99
CA THR A 468 31.31 22.85 -9.35
C THR A 468 32.05 21.75 -10.09
N GLN A 469 31.40 21.16 -11.11
CA GLN A 469 32.05 20.15 -11.94
C GLN A 469 33.09 20.78 -12.87
N PRO A 470 34.10 20.00 -13.32
CA PRO A 470 35.00 20.44 -14.38
C PRO A 470 34.21 20.80 -15.64
N THR A 471 34.64 21.85 -16.33
CA THR A 471 34.12 22.23 -17.64
C THR A 471 35.22 22.11 -18.69
N CYS A 472 34.83 22.20 -19.96
CA CYS A 472 35.76 22.24 -21.09
C CYS A 472 36.78 23.40 -21.01
N GLY A 473 36.47 24.49 -20.28
CA GLY A 473 37.36 25.62 -20.04
C GLY A 473 38.12 25.58 -18.70
N THR A 474 37.75 24.71 -17.77
CA THR A 474 38.38 24.55 -16.45
C THR A 474 38.38 23.07 -16.07
N PRO A 475 39.47 22.32 -16.30
CA PRO A 475 39.50 20.86 -16.18
C PRO A 475 39.64 20.37 -14.72
N SER A 476 39.03 21.07 -13.77
CA SER A 476 39.06 20.74 -12.34
C SER A 476 37.78 21.19 -11.65
N GLY A 477 37.30 20.40 -10.68
CA GLY A 477 36.12 20.72 -9.88
C GLY A 477 36.42 21.45 -8.59
N THR A 478 35.35 21.88 -7.90
CA THR A 478 35.38 22.52 -6.58
C THR A 478 34.27 21.95 -5.70
N ILE A 479 34.54 21.78 -4.40
CA ILE A 479 33.56 21.47 -3.35
C ILE A 479 33.56 22.61 -2.34
N VAL A 480 32.39 23.15 -2.00
CA VAL A 480 32.21 24.12 -0.90
C VAL A 480 31.23 23.55 0.12
N ILE A 481 31.62 23.52 1.39
CA ILE A 481 30.84 22.95 2.49
C ILE A 481 30.33 24.07 3.40
N THR A 482 29.02 24.10 3.64
CA THR A 482 28.40 24.97 4.64
C THR A 482 27.94 24.12 5.81
N ALA A 483 28.43 24.42 7.00
CA ALA A 483 28.05 23.72 8.22
C ALA A 483 27.99 24.67 9.43
N GLU A 484 27.23 24.28 10.43
CA GLU A 484 27.06 24.95 11.72
C GLU A 484 27.07 23.92 12.86
N THR A 485 27.35 24.38 14.08
CA THR A 485 27.29 23.55 15.29
C THR A 485 26.58 24.33 16.38
N GLN A 486 25.83 23.62 17.22
CA GLN A 486 25.25 24.21 18.43
C GLN A 486 26.24 24.25 19.61
N ALA A 487 27.38 23.57 19.47
CA ALA A 487 28.48 23.62 20.42
C ALA A 487 29.32 24.91 20.23
N PRO A 488 30.03 25.40 21.27
CA PRO A 488 30.86 26.61 21.16
C PRO A 488 32.16 26.43 20.38
N GLY A 489 32.52 25.21 19.93
CA GLY A 489 33.76 24.93 19.22
C GLY A 489 33.78 25.36 17.75
N ALA A 490 34.98 25.60 17.22
CA ALA A 490 35.18 25.87 15.79
C ALA A 490 35.05 24.58 14.97
N LEU A 491 34.56 24.67 13.73
CA LEU A 491 34.45 23.52 12.81
C LEU A 491 35.68 23.36 11.92
N GLU A 492 36.00 22.11 11.60
CA GLU A 492 37.00 21.73 10.59
C GLU A 492 36.39 20.77 9.57
N TYR A 493 36.90 20.79 8.34
CA TYR A 493 36.32 20.15 7.16
C TYR A 493 37.33 19.23 6.48
N SER A 494 36.87 18.06 6.04
CA SER A 494 37.62 17.05 5.29
C SER A 494 36.83 16.65 4.06
N ILE A 495 37.52 16.30 2.96
CA ILE A 495 36.96 15.67 1.74
C ILE A 495 37.54 14.27 1.49
N ASP A 496 38.36 13.77 2.41
CA ASP A 496 39.12 12.54 2.29
C ASP A 496 38.81 11.56 3.42
N ASN A 497 37.53 11.53 3.83
CA ASN A 497 37.02 10.64 4.87
C ASN A 497 37.68 10.85 6.24
N GLY A 498 37.97 12.11 6.59
CA GLY A 498 38.52 12.49 7.88
C GLY A 498 40.02 12.21 8.05
N LEU A 499 40.74 11.98 6.96
CA LEU A 499 42.20 11.79 7.01
C LEU A 499 42.93 13.12 7.19
N ASN A 500 42.47 14.17 6.50
CA ASN A 500 43.00 15.53 6.63
C ASN A 500 41.85 16.53 6.82
N TYR A 501 42.02 17.42 7.80
CA TYR A 501 41.09 18.49 8.11
C TYR A 501 41.71 19.85 7.82
N GLN A 502 40.88 20.78 7.36
CA GLN A 502 41.22 22.20 7.22
C GLN A 502 40.08 23.07 7.76
N SER A 503 40.38 24.29 8.20
CA SER A 503 39.35 25.24 8.64
C SER A 503 38.62 25.92 7.48
N ALA A 504 39.16 25.81 6.26
CA ALA A 504 38.53 26.38 5.06
C ALA A 504 37.41 25.47 4.54
N THR A 505 36.29 26.09 4.16
CA THR A 505 35.10 25.40 3.64
C THR A 505 35.22 24.97 2.18
N THR A 506 36.21 25.51 1.45
CA THR A 506 36.33 25.36 -0.01
C THR A 506 37.53 24.50 -0.38
N PHE A 507 37.31 23.54 -1.28
CA PHE A 507 38.31 22.64 -1.86
C PHE A 507 38.32 22.82 -3.38
N THR A 508 39.40 23.37 -3.93
CA THR A 508 39.53 23.67 -5.36
C THR A 508 40.54 22.75 -6.06
N GLY A 509 40.54 22.74 -7.39
CA GLY A 509 41.54 22.01 -8.17
C GLY A 509 41.35 20.49 -8.13
N LEU A 510 40.14 20.03 -7.85
CA LEU A 510 39.82 18.61 -7.69
C LEU A 510 39.83 17.92 -9.05
N THR A 511 40.59 16.83 -9.17
CA THR A 511 40.57 15.96 -10.34
C THR A 511 39.36 15.04 -10.30
N GLY A 512 39.04 14.39 -11.42
CA GLY A 512 37.99 13.38 -11.45
C GLY A 512 38.19 12.29 -10.39
N GLY A 513 37.18 12.03 -9.57
CA GLY A 513 37.28 11.15 -8.41
C GLY A 513 36.10 11.25 -7.44
N SER A 514 36.18 10.49 -6.36
CA SER A 514 35.19 10.44 -5.27
C SER A 514 35.77 11.02 -3.98
N TYR A 515 34.99 11.85 -3.32
CA TYR A 515 35.38 12.64 -2.14
C TYR A 515 34.38 12.43 -1.01
N ASN A 516 34.87 12.06 0.17
CA ASN A 516 34.03 11.80 1.34
C ASN A 516 34.16 12.95 2.32
N ILE A 517 33.10 13.74 2.44
CA ILE A 517 33.04 14.90 3.30
C ILE A 517 32.80 14.49 4.76
N ILE A 518 33.67 14.97 5.66
CA ILE A 518 33.45 14.92 7.11
C ILE A 518 33.68 16.31 7.69
N VAL A 519 32.74 16.77 8.52
CA VAL A 519 32.86 18.00 9.31
C VAL A 519 32.99 17.59 10.77
N GLN A 520 33.95 18.16 11.50
CA GLN A 520 34.16 17.88 12.92
C GLN A 520 34.23 19.17 13.73
N GLU A 521 33.97 19.06 15.03
CA GLU A 521 34.35 20.10 15.99
C GLU A 521 35.84 19.96 16.33
N ALA A 522 36.57 21.08 16.25
CA ALA A 522 38.02 21.11 16.40
C ALA A 522 38.46 20.52 17.74
N GLY A 523 39.28 19.47 17.68
CA GLY A 523 39.86 18.82 18.86
C GLY A 523 38.94 17.87 19.62
N THR A 524 37.76 17.52 19.07
CA THR A 524 36.87 16.50 19.64
C THR A 524 36.72 15.30 18.68
N THR A 525 36.02 14.26 19.12
CA THR A 525 35.60 13.15 18.25
C THR A 525 34.19 13.36 17.70
N ASN A 526 33.57 14.54 17.94
CA ASN A 526 32.24 14.86 17.44
C ASN A 526 32.37 15.28 15.97
N ASN A 527 31.95 14.39 15.08
CA ASN A 527 32.00 14.62 13.64
C ASN A 527 30.70 14.17 12.97
N ARG A 528 30.46 14.72 11.78
CA ARG A 528 29.34 14.38 10.91
C ARG A 528 29.85 14.19 9.50
N ALA A 529 29.58 13.03 8.93
CA ALA A 529 29.75 12.80 7.50
C ALA A 529 28.61 13.46 6.73
N TYR A 530 28.90 13.98 5.54
CA TYR A 530 27.84 14.41 4.64
C TYR A 530 27.07 13.20 4.10
N GLU A 531 25.75 13.30 4.08
CA GLU A 531 24.89 12.14 3.81
C GLU A 531 24.95 11.68 2.36
N SER A 532 25.22 12.60 1.43
CA SER A 532 25.35 12.28 0.00
C SER A 532 26.76 11.83 -0.40
N ASN A 533 27.60 11.45 0.57
CA ASN A 533 28.90 10.88 0.28
C ASN A 533 28.81 9.55 -0.49
N PRO A 534 29.76 9.26 -1.41
CA PRO A 534 30.84 10.14 -1.85
C PRO A 534 30.36 11.22 -2.84
N ILE A 535 30.86 12.44 -2.68
CA ILE A 535 30.76 13.48 -3.69
C ILE A 535 31.64 13.14 -4.89
N LYS A 536 31.07 13.14 -6.09
CA LYS A 536 31.81 12.89 -7.32
C LYS A 536 32.23 14.20 -7.98
N ILE A 537 33.50 14.27 -8.37
CA ILE A 537 34.01 15.22 -9.37
C ILE A 537 34.30 14.44 -10.64
N ASN A 538 33.87 14.93 -11.79
CA ASN A 538 33.96 14.20 -13.06
C ASN A 538 35.38 14.27 -13.65
N SER A 539 35.71 13.37 -14.58
CA SER A 539 36.98 13.47 -15.31
C SER A 539 36.93 14.56 -16.40
N PRO A 540 38.06 15.13 -16.85
CA PRO A 540 38.07 16.16 -17.90
C PRO A 540 37.42 15.67 -19.21
N PHE A 541 36.65 16.55 -19.86
CA PHE A 541 35.78 16.25 -21.02
C PHE A 541 36.56 15.70 -22.24
N SER A 542 36.19 14.50 -22.73
CA SER A 542 36.85 13.81 -23.88
C SER A 542 35.85 13.27 -24.93
N ALA A 543 34.61 13.79 -24.95
CA ALA A 543 33.53 13.27 -25.78
C ALA A 543 33.59 13.75 -27.25
N THR A 544 33.09 12.94 -28.19
CA THR A 544 32.94 13.28 -29.62
C THR A 544 31.62 13.98 -29.94
N ALA A 545 30.67 14.00 -29.00
CA ALA A 545 29.39 14.70 -29.03
C ALA A 545 28.99 15.00 -27.57
N ILE A 546 27.98 15.85 -27.38
CA ILE A 546 27.32 16.03 -26.09
C ILE A 546 26.12 15.10 -26.06
N TYR A 547 26.05 14.21 -25.07
CA TYR A 547 25.01 13.19 -24.97
C TYR A 547 23.87 13.64 -24.07
N VAL A 548 22.62 13.37 -24.49
CA VAL A 548 21.40 13.68 -23.73
C VAL A 548 20.52 12.44 -23.65
N ASP A 549 20.23 11.95 -22.45
CA ASP A 549 19.35 10.81 -22.20
C ASP A 549 18.58 11.06 -20.90
N ILE A 550 17.26 11.18 -21.00
CA ILE A 550 16.36 11.40 -19.86
C ILE A 550 16.46 10.29 -18.80
N ASN A 551 16.96 9.10 -19.18
CA ASN A 551 17.12 7.94 -18.31
C ASN A 551 18.56 7.74 -17.81
N ALA A 552 19.50 8.63 -18.13
CA ALA A 552 20.87 8.51 -17.66
C ALA A 552 20.94 8.60 -16.13
N THR A 553 21.77 7.73 -15.53
CA THR A 553 21.97 7.66 -14.06
C THR A 553 23.39 8.03 -13.65
N GLY A 554 24.25 8.42 -14.60
CA GLY A 554 25.62 8.81 -14.35
C GLY A 554 25.73 10.25 -13.87
N ASN A 555 26.83 10.91 -14.23
CA ASN A 555 27.19 12.19 -13.62
C ASN A 555 26.46 13.42 -14.19
N ASN A 556 25.52 13.25 -15.13
CA ASN A 556 24.75 14.33 -15.74
C ASN A 556 25.63 15.47 -16.33
N ASP A 557 26.67 15.10 -17.09
CA ASP A 557 27.66 16.02 -17.65
C ASP A 557 27.80 15.96 -19.18
N GLY A 558 27.05 15.08 -19.84
CA GLY A 558 27.03 14.95 -21.29
C GLY A 558 28.28 14.33 -21.91
N SER A 559 29.19 13.78 -21.12
CA SER A 559 30.48 13.25 -21.61
C SER A 559 30.41 11.84 -22.21
N SER A 560 29.36 11.10 -21.90
CA SER A 560 29.07 9.75 -22.43
C SER A 560 27.56 9.48 -22.37
N TRP A 561 27.07 8.39 -22.98
CA TRP A 561 25.67 7.97 -22.79
C TRP A 561 25.34 7.63 -21.33
N THR A 562 26.30 7.12 -20.56
CA THR A 562 26.09 6.83 -19.13
C THR A 562 25.98 8.12 -18.30
N ASP A 563 26.80 9.11 -18.62
CA ASP A 563 26.87 10.39 -17.93
C ASP A 563 26.12 11.50 -18.69
N ALA A 564 25.18 11.12 -19.57
CA ALA A 564 24.46 12.06 -20.42
C ALA A 564 23.66 13.07 -19.60
N TYR A 565 23.43 14.26 -20.17
CA TYR A 565 22.49 15.21 -19.57
C TYR A 565 21.08 14.61 -19.58
N THR A 566 20.39 14.66 -18.45
CA THR A 566 18.99 14.25 -18.32
C THR A 566 18.03 15.34 -18.82
N ASP A 567 18.51 16.58 -18.94
CA ASP A 567 17.77 17.69 -19.52
C ASP A 567 18.45 18.21 -20.80
N LEU A 568 17.65 18.47 -21.83
CA LEU A 568 18.17 18.95 -23.12
C LEU A 568 18.63 20.41 -23.04
N GLN A 569 17.97 21.25 -22.24
CA GLN A 569 18.38 22.66 -22.11
C GLN A 569 19.72 22.77 -21.39
N ASP A 570 20.00 21.92 -20.39
CA ASP A 570 21.32 21.84 -19.76
C ASP A 570 22.42 21.54 -20.78
N ALA A 571 22.17 20.62 -21.73
CA ALA A 571 23.13 20.30 -22.79
C ALA A 571 23.34 21.45 -23.79
N ILE A 572 22.28 22.20 -24.09
CA ILE A 572 22.31 23.39 -24.96
C ILE A 572 23.11 24.52 -24.27
N ASP A 573 22.83 24.77 -23.00
CA ASP A 573 23.48 25.82 -22.20
C ASP A 573 24.96 25.52 -21.94
N ASN A 574 25.31 24.23 -21.83
CA ASN A 574 26.68 23.75 -21.57
C ASN A 574 27.40 23.29 -22.85
N GLN A 575 27.19 23.98 -23.97
CA GLN A 575 27.81 23.62 -25.24
C GLN A 575 29.36 23.63 -25.15
N CYS A 576 29.98 22.48 -25.40
CA CYS A 576 31.43 22.33 -25.49
C CYS A 576 31.94 22.49 -26.92
N GLY A 577 32.30 23.72 -27.30
CA GLY A 577 32.87 24.02 -28.61
C GLY A 577 31.88 23.81 -29.76
N SER A 578 32.34 23.22 -30.86
CA SER A 578 31.50 22.92 -32.05
C SER A 578 30.97 21.48 -32.06
N LEU A 579 30.87 20.84 -30.89
CA LEU A 579 30.35 19.48 -30.81
C LEU A 579 28.84 19.46 -31.08
N ASP A 580 28.40 18.37 -31.72
CA ASP A 580 26.99 18.09 -31.95
C ASP A 580 26.34 17.61 -30.65
N ILE A 581 25.03 17.86 -30.49
CA ILE A 581 24.22 17.35 -29.38
C ILE A 581 23.42 16.15 -29.89
N TRP A 582 23.59 14.99 -29.24
CA TRP A 582 22.92 13.74 -29.57
C TRP A 582 21.92 13.37 -28.48
N VAL A 583 20.66 13.20 -28.88
CA VAL A 583 19.54 13.03 -27.96
C VAL A 583 18.93 11.63 -28.14
N ALA A 584 18.86 10.89 -27.04
CA ALA A 584 18.27 9.56 -26.98
C ALA A 584 16.74 9.59 -27.19
N ALA A 585 16.16 8.41 -27.40
CA ALA A 585 14.72 8.22 -27.47
C ALA A 585 14.08 8.58 -26.13
N GLY A 586 12.95 9.28 -26.18
CA GLY A 586 12.28 9.76 -24.98
C GLY A 586 11.42 10.98 -25.24
N THR A 587 10.65 11.38 -24.22
CA THR A 587 9.91 12.64 -24.24
C THR A 587 10.58 13.62 -23.30
N TYR A 588 11.02 14.75 -23.86
CA TYR A 588 11.71 15.82 -23.18
C TYR A 588 10.77 17.02 -23.03
N PHE A 589 10.77 17.61 -21.85
CA PHE A 589 9.92 18.75 -21.49
C PHE A 589 10.79 19.96 -21.15
N PRO A 590 10.42 21.18 -21.58
CA PRO A 590 11.17 22.36 -21.20
C PRO A 590 10.97 22.66 -19.71
N ILE A 591 12.07 22.83 -18.97
CA ILE A 591 12.04 23.06 -17.52
C ILE A 591 12.32 24.52 -17.13
N SER A 592 12.95 25.30 -18.01
CA SER A 592 13.35 26.71 -17.78
C SER A 592 12.73 27.66 -18.82
N SER A 593 12.49 28.91 -18.43
CA SER A 593 12.09 29.96 -19.35
C SER A 593 13.32 30.54 -20.07
N PRO A 594 13.21 30.97 -21.33
CA PRO A 594 14.33 31.55 -22.08
C PRO A 594 14.98 32.78 -21.41
N ASP A 595 14.24 33.54 -20.60
CA ASP A 595 14.80 34.68 -19.86
C ASP A 595 15.40 34.31 -18.49
N GLY A 596 15.20 33.07 -18.02
CA GLY A 596 15.57 32.62 -16.68
C GLY A 596 14.85 33.33 -15.52
N LEU A 597 13.87 34.20 -15.81
CA LEU A 597 13.26 35.11 -14.84
C LEU A 597 11.73 34.96 -14.75
N SER A 598 11.08 34.42 -15.78
CA SER A 598 9.63 34.29 -15.80
C SER A 598 9.12 33.32 -14.73
N THR A 599 8.09 33.75 -14.02
CA THR A 599 7.36 32.93 -13.04
C THR A 599 6.15 32.21 -13.64
N ASP A 600 5.80 32.52 -14.90
CA ASP A 600 4.76 31.81 -15.63
C ASP A 600 5.33 30.49 -16.15
N LEU A 601 4.85 29.36 -15.60
CA LEU A 601 5.32 28.03 -16.00
C LEU A 601 5.18 27.79 -17.51
N ARG A 602 4.23 28.45 -18.18
CA ARG A 602 4.00 28.29 -19.61
C ARG A 602 5.03 28.99 -20.49
N ASP A 603 5.91 29.82 -19.93
CA ASP A 603 7.04 30.40 -20.68
C ASP A 603 8.21 29.43 -20.86
N LYS A 604 8.18 28.27 -20.20
CA LYS A 604 9.22 27.26 -20.35
C LYS A 604 9.29 26.77 -21.79
N SER A 605 10.46 26.92 -22.42
CA SER A 605 10.68 26.56 -23.83
C SER A 605 12.12 26.09 -23.99
N PHE A 606 12.37 25.13 -24.87
CA PHE A 606 13.74 24.88 -25.35
C PHE A 606 14.20 26.11 -26.15
N HIS A 607 15.43 26.57 -25.95
CA HIS A 607 15.89 27.84 -26.52
C HIS A 607 17.33 27.79 -27.03
N LEU A 608 17.53 28.18 -28.28
CA LEU A 608 18.83 28.16 -28.97
C LEU A 608 19.20 29.55 -29.50
N ASP A 609 20.41 29.99 -29.23
CA ASP A 609 20.98 31.22 -29.80
C ASP A 609 22.39 31.08 -30.39
N SER A 610 22.89 29.85 -30.49
CA SER A 610 24.13 29.50 -31.17
C SER A 610 23.89 28.47 -32.27
N ASP A 611 24.75 28.49 -33.30
CA ASP A 611 24.63 27.65 -34.50
C ASP A 611 25.02 26.17 -34.25
N MET A 612 24.36 25.53 -33.29
CA MET A 612 24.58 24.14 -32.92
C MET A 612 23.79 23.17 -33.79
N LYS A 613 24.23 21.90 -33.75
CA LYS A 613 23.53 20.81 -34.41
C LYS A 613 22.99 19.86 -33.35
N ILE A 614 21.67 19.68 -33.34
CA ILE A 614 20.97 18.81 -32.41
C ILE A 614 20.29 17.70 -33.19
N TYR A 615 20.57 16.46 -32.81
CA TYR A 615 20.11 15.25 -33.46
C TYR A 615 19.34 14.36 -32.49
N GLY A 616 18.06 14.14 -32.76
CA GLY A 616 17.26 13.09 -32.14
C GLY A 616 17.42 11.76 -32.89
N GLY A 617 16.96 10.68 -32.27
CA GLY A 617 16.94 9.36 -32.88
C GLY A 617 17.97 8.35 -32.37
N PHE A 618 18.63 8.62 -31.26
CA PHE A 618 19.57 7.68 -30.66
C PHE A 618 18.88 6.75 -29.67
N LYS A 619 19.40 5.55 -29.49
CA LYS A 619 18.90 4.60 -28.49
C LYS A 619 19.41 4.92 -27.07
N GLY A 620 20.54 5.62 -26.95
CA GLY A 620 21.16 5.96 -25.66
C GLY A 620 22.10 4.88 -25.15
N VAL A 621 22.82 4.18 -26.04
CA VAL A 621 23.69 3.04 -25.65
C VAL A 621 25.14 3.24 -26.05
N LEU A 622 26.07 2.68 -25.26
CA LEU A 622 27.52 2.80 -25.47
C LEU A 622 28.03 2.38 -26.87
N ALA A 623 27.25 1.60 -27.63
CA ALA A 623 27.60 1.20 -28.98
C ALA A 623 27.41 2.32 -30.02
N GLU A 624 26.63 3.36 -29.72
CA GLU A 624 26.39 4.50 -30.60
C GLU A 624 27.54 5.51 -30.46
N THR A 625 28.43 5.51 -31.44
CA THR A 625 29.71 6.27 -31.42
C THR A 625 29.87 7.23 -32.60
N GLN A 626 28.96 7.19 -33.58
CA GLN A 626 28.95 8.06 -34.77
C GLN A 626 27.50 8.45 -35.14
N LEU A 627 27.34 9.58 -35.83
CA LEU A 627 26.03 10.11 -36.22
C LEU A 627 25.20 9.13 -37.07
N SER A 628 25.84 8.23 -37.81
CA SER A 628 25.16 7.20 -38.63
C SER A 628 24.56 6.05 -37.82
N ASP A 629 24.86 5.94 -36.53
CA ASP A 629 24.30 4.88 -35.68
C ASP A 629 22.85 5.18 -35.26
N ARG A 630 22.40 6.43 -35.41
CA ARG A 630 21.05 6.85 -35.06
C ARG A 630 20.00 6.21 -35.97
N ASP A 631 18.83 5.94 -35.40
CA ASP A 631 17.62 5.50 -36.09
C ASP A 631 16.43 6.26 -35.49
N TRP A 632 16.11 7.44 -36.03
CA TRP A 632 15.02 8.29 -35.55
C TRP A 632 13.62 7.73 -35.79
N THR A 633 13.51 6.59 -36.48
CA THR A 633 12.24 5.96 -36.80
C THR A 633 11.85 4.97 -35.71
N SER A 634 12.84 4.21 -35.21
CA SER A 634 12.67 3.28 -34.10
C SER A 634 12.88 3.95 -32.73
N ASN A 635 13.78 4.94 -32.66
CA ASN A 635 14.17 5.62 -31.42
C ASN A 635 13.57 7.03 -31.37
N VAL A 636 12.25 7.12 -31.21
CA VAL A 636 11.54 8.40 -31.31
C VAL A 636 11.95 9.37 -30.19
N THR A 637 12.42 10.56 -30.58
CA THR A 637 12.71 11.67 -29.67
C THR A 637 11.63 12.75 -29.79
N ILE A 638 10.97 13.06 -28.67
CA ILE A 638 9.82 13.99 -28.63
C ILE A 638 10.19 15.21 -27.78
N LEU A 639 10.04 16.41 -28.34
CA LEU A 639 10.04 17.67 -27.60
C LEU A 639 8.58 18.05 -27.36
N SER A 640 8.13 18.03 -26.10
CA SER A 640 6.74 18.26 -25.75
C SER A 640 6.57 19.52 -24.90
N GLY A 641 5.65 20.39 -25.32
CA GLY A 641 5.22 21.52 -24.50
C GLY A 641 4.26 21.14 -23.37
N LYS A 642 3.89 19.86 -23.20
CA LYS A 642 2.91 19.45 -22.19
C LYS A 642 3.51 19.48 -20.78
N LEU A 643 3.15 20.50 -19.99
CA LEU A 643 3.71 20.71 -18.66
C LEU A 643 2.95 19.93 -17.58
N ASN A 644 1.63 19.81 -17.71
CA ASN A 644 0.79 19.04 -16.82
C ASN A 644 -0.51 18.60 -17.54
N ALA A 645 -1.51 18.11 -16.80
CA ALA A 645 -2.77 17.64 -17.37
C ALA A 645 -3.61 18.75 -18.04
N THR A 646 -3.42 20.01 -17.64
CA THR A 646 -4.23 21.17 -18.06
C THR A 646 -3.43 22.26 -18.78
N ASP A 647 -2.11 22.31 -18.62
CA ASP A 647 -1.25 23.36 -19.16
C ASP A 647 -0.20 22.84 -20.13
N SER A 648 0.09 23.71 -21.09
CA SER A 648 1.14 23.54 -22.10
C SER A 648 1.97 24.81 -22.19
N SER A 649 3.25 24.68 -22.51
CA SER A 649 4.10 25.83 -22.82
C SER A 649 3.50 26.61 -23.99
N TYR A 650 3.74 27.93 -24.01
CA TYR A 650 3.35 28.75 -25.15
C TYR A 650 4.13 28.32 -26.39
N HIS A 651 5.42 28.07 -26.24
CA HIS A 651 6.31 27.61 -27.31
C HIS A 651 7.02 26.34 -26.85
N VAL A 652 7.16 25.35 -27.72
CA VAL A 652 8.01 24.19 -27.41
C VAL A 652 9.48 24.57 -27.62
N LEU A 653 9.77 25.23 -28.74
CA LEU A 653 11.12 25.59 -29.17
C LEU A 653 11.19 27.04 -29.63
N VAL A 654 12.17 27.79 -29.17
CA VAL A 654 12.45 29.15 -29.65
C VAL A 654 13.89 29.27 -30.13
N THR A 655 14.10 29.98 -31.24
CA THR A 655 15.44 30.21 -31.77
C THR A 655 15.68 31.68 -32.08
N ALA A 656 16.88 32.15 -31.77
CA ALA A 656 17.30 33.53 -31.96
C ALA A 656 18.62 33.58 -32.73
N ASN A 657 18.70 34.43 -33.76
CA ASN A 657 19.96 34.77 -34.43
C ASN A 657 20.72 33.61 -35.11
N LEU A 658 20.10 32.45 -35.35
CA LEU A 658 20.75 31.33 -36.01
C LEU A 658 20.91 31.56 -37.52
N ASN A 659 21.92 30.95 -38.11
CA ASN A 659 22.06 30.83 -39.56
C ASN A 659 21.86 29.38 -40.04
N ASN A 660 22.13 29.13 -41.31
CA ASN A 660 21.89 27.84 -41.95
C ASN A 660 22.95 26.75 -41.65
N THR A 661 23.87 26.99 -40.71
CA THR A 661 24.73 25.94 -40.14
C THR A 661 24.12 25.28 -38.92
N ALA A 662 23.12 25.91 -38.28
CA ALA A 662 22.33 25.31 -37.22
C ALA A 662 21.43 24.20 -37.78
N VAL A 663 21.38 23.05 -37.11
CA VAL A 663 20.61 21.88 -37.55
C VAL A 663 19.74 21.36 -36.41
N ILE A 664 18.46 21.15 -36.69
CA ILE A 664 17.50 20.47 -35.81
C ILE A 664 16.94 19.29 -36.59
N ASP A 665 17.25 18.06 -36.16
CA ASP A 665 17.03 16.86 -36.97
C ASP A 665 16.51 15.67 -36.15
N GLY A 666 15.42 15.05 -36.58
CA GLY A 666 14.92 13.77 -36.02
C GLY A 666 14.05 13.89 -34.77
N PHE A 667 13.27 14.96 -34.63
CA PHE A 667 12.38 15.18 -33.48
C PHE A 667 10.89 15.20 -33.86
N THR A 668 10.04 14.83 -32.91
CA THR A 668 8.63 15.22 -32.92
C THR A 668 8.43 16.43 -32.00
N ILE A 669 7.85 17.52 -32.51
CA ILE A 669 7.55 18.74 -31.74
C ILE A 669 6.05 18.85 -31.56
N THR A 670 5.58 18.79 -30.31
CA THR A 670 4.15 18.68 -30.00
C THR A 670 3.73 19.43 -28.74
N ALA A 671 2.41 19.63 -28.61
CA ALA A 671 1.75 20.16 -27.43
C ALA A 671 2.20 21.57 -27.02
N GLY A 672 2.62 22.41 -27.97
CA GLY A 672 2.72 23.84 -27.73
C GLY A 672 1.35 24.54 -27.85
N ASN A 673 1.09 25.56 -27.04
CA ASN A 673 -0.18 26.28 -27.00
C ASN A 673 0.01 27.80 -26.80
N ALA A 674 0.32 28.53 -27.87
CA ALA A 674 0.55 29.98 -27.84
C ALA A 674 -0.77 30.78 -27.85
N ASN A 675 -1.37 30.98 -26.67
CA ASN A 675 -2.63 31.72 -26.49
C ASN A 675 -2.55 32.87 -25.46
N GLY A 676 -1.35 33.38 -25.18
CA GLY A 676 -1.10 34.47 -24.24
C GLY A 676 -0.92 35.84 -24.92
N SER A 677 -0.92 36.92 -24.14
CA SER A 677 -0.83 38.30 -24.65
C SER A 677 0.48 39.04 -24.34
N LEU A 678 1.38 38.41 -23.56
CA LEU A 678 2.69 38.97 -23.20
C LEU A 678 3.80 38.40 -24.09
N SER A 679 5.05 38.76 -23.78
CA SER A 679 6.23 38.27 -24.48
C SER A 679 7.37 37.95 -23.52
N THR A 680 8.23 37.03 -23.92
CA THR A 680 9.45 36.65 -23.19
C THR A 680 10.68 37.09 -23.99
N GLY A 681 11.73 37.57 -23.30
CA GLY A 681 12.96 38.03 -23.93
C GLY A 681 14.02 36.93 -23.99
N TYR A 682 14.73 36.79 -25.11
CA TYR A 682 15.86 35.87 -25.22
C TYR A 682 16.83 36.30 -26.33
N SER A 683 18.14 36.29 -26.03
CA SER A 683 19.22 36.69 -26.94
C SER A 683 18.96 37.99 -27.74
N GLY A 684 18.45 39.01 -27.04
CA GLY A 684 18.12 40.32 -27.62
C GLY A 684 16.85 40.35 -28.50
N ARG A 685 16.07 39.27 -28.53
CA ARG A 685 14.81 39.14 -29.27
C ARG A 685 13.62 39.01 -28.30
N SER A 686 12.43 39.30 -28.82
CA SER A 686 11.15 39.18 -28.11
C SER A 686 10.30 38.08 -28.75
N PHE A 687 9.76 37.20 -27.92
CA PHE A 687 8.95 36.05 -28.31
C PHE A 687 7.53 36.24 -27.77
N GLU A 688 6.59 36.51 -28.66
CA GLU A 688 5.20 36.80 -28.32
C GLU A 688 4.43 35.50 -28.04
N ARG A 689 3.75 35.44 -26.89
CA ARG A 689 3.02 34.25 -26.38
C ARG A 689 1.78 33.86 -27.21
N LEU A 690 1.50 34.56 -28.30
CA LEU A 690 0.41 34.28 -29.26
C LEU A 690 0.91 33.65 -30.57
N THR A 691 2.23 33.56 -30.77
CA THR A 691 2.84 33.10 -32.03
C THR A 691 3.52 31.74 -31.88
N GLY A 692 3.57 30.90 -32.91
CA GLY A 692 4.49 29.76 -32.97
C GLY A 692 4.34 28.76 -31.81
N GLY A 693 3.26 27.99 -31.79
CA GLY A 693 3.00 27.02 -30.73
C GLY A 693 4.10 25.97 -30.64
N GLY A 694 4.43 25.34 -31.77
CA GLY A 694 5.56 24.40 -31.84
C GLY A 694 6.91 25.13 -31.78
N MET A 695 7.19 25.99 -32.75
CA MET A 695 8.49 26.65 -32.89
C MET A 695 8.39 28.14 -33.27
N ILE A 696 9.25 28.98 -32.70
CA ILE A 696 9.48 30.35 -33.20
C ILE A 696 10.92 30.49 -33.70
N ASN A 697 11.07 31.00 -34.92
CA ASN A 697 12.34 31.50 -35.45
C ASN A 697 12.32 33.04 -35.50
N ARG A 698 13.20 33.69 -34.73
CA ARG A 698 13.36 35.17 -34.73
C ARG A 698 14.78 35.52 -35.20
N ASN A 699 14.88 36.13 -36.37
CA ASN A 699 16.17 36.37 -37.05
C ASN A 699 17.02 35.10 -37.18
N SER A 700 16.36 33.95 -37.39
CA SER A 700 16.94 32.63 -37.21
C SER A 700 16.61 31.74 -38.41
N SER A 701 17.64 31.19 -39.07
CA SER A 701 17.51 30.49 -40.35
C SER A 701 18.02 29.04 -40.30
N PRO A 702 17.58 28.20 -39.35
CA PRO A 702 18.10 26.85 -39.17
C PRO A 702 17.67 25.89 -40.29
N ILE A 703 18.40 24.78 -40.40
CA ILE A 703 17.95 23.60 -41.14
C ILE A 703 17.12 22.73 -40.19
N VAL A 704 15.84 22.56 -40.50
CA VAL A 704 14.87 21.76 -39.75
C VAL A 704 14.49 20.58 -40.62
N ARG A 705 14.92 19.37 -40.26
CA ARG A 705 14.73 18.19 -41.13
C ARG A 705 14.37 16.91 -40.40
N ASN A 706 13.66 16.01 -41.07
CA ASN A 706 13.14 14.78 -40.43
C ASN A 706 12.34 15.10 -39.16
N ILE A 707 11.59 16.21 -39.17
CA ILE A 707 10.81 16.69 -38.03
C ILE A 707 9.33 16.42 -38.24
N THR A 708 8.62 16.05 -37.18
CA THR A 708 7.16 16.02 -37.16
C THR A 708 6.63 17.11 -36.24
N PHE A 709 5.95 18.11 -36.80
CA PHE A 709 5.16 19.07 -36.03
C PHE A 709 3.71 18.61 -35.96
N THR A 710 3.22 18.29 -34.76
CA THR A 710 1.84 17.82 -34.60
C THR A 710 1.18 18.28 -33.30
N GLY A 711 -0.14 18.53 -33.35
CA GLY A 711 -0.91 18.87 -32.15
C GLY A 711 -0.49 20.19 -31.49
N ASN A 712 0.11 21.11 -32.24
CA ASN A 712 0.47 22.44 -31.74
C ASN A 712 -0.63 23.45 -32.06
N SER A 713 -0.84 24.38 -31.14
CA SER A 713 -1.86 25.43 -31.21
C SER A 713 -1.24 26.81 -30.99
N ALA A 714 -1.70 27.82 -31.74
CA ALA A 714 -1.32 29.22 -31.55
C ALA A 714 -2.46 30.17 -31.93
N GLU A 715 -2.30 31.47 -31.70
CA GLU A 715 -3.09 32.45 -32.44
C GLU A 715 -2.57 32.55 -33.89
N ILE A 716 -1.25 32.61 -34.06
CA ILE A 716 -0.59 32.75 -35.36
C ILE A 716 0.55 31.73 -35.51
N GLY A 717 0.48 30.87 -36.53
CA GLY A 717 1.51 29.84 -36.78
C GLY A 717 1.45 28.73 -35.75
N GLY A 718 0.47 27.82 -35.86
CA GLY A 718 0.29 26.73 -34.88
C GLY A 718 1.54 25.87 -34.74
N ALA A 719 2.12 25.41 -35.85
CA ALA A 719 3.37 24.65 -35.84
C ALA A 719 4.61 25.54 -35.72
N MET A 720 4.72 26.57 -36.56
CA MET A 720 5.92 27.38 -36.68
C MET A 720 5.61 28.84 -37.02
N TYR A 721 6.34 29.76 -36.40
CA TYR A 721 6.32 31.19 -36.71
C TYR A 721 7.73 31.68 -37.07
N ASN A 722 7.89 32.22 -38.27
CA ASN A 722 9.15 32.73 -38.79
C ASN A 722 9.11 34.24 -38.93
N PHE A 723 10.00 34.94 -38.23
CA PHE A 723 10.11 36.39 -38.22
C PHE A 723 11.51 36.83 -38.66
N ASP A 724 11.60 37.56 -39.78
CA ASP A 724 12.87 37.99 -40.40
C ASP A 724 13.90 36.83 -40.49
N SER A 725 13.40 35.65 -40.87
CA SER A 725 14.08 34.36 -40.77
C SER A 725 14.07 33.67 -42.13
N SER A 726 15.00 32.75 -42.43
CA SER A 726 14.98 32.00 -43.70
C SER A 726 15.27 30.51 -43.53
N PRO A 727 14.41 29.77 -42.80
CA PRO A 727 14.67 28.36 -42.48
C PRO A 727 14.49 27.42 -43.67
N TYR A 728 15.13 26.25 -43.57
CA TYR A 728 14.97 25.14 -44.51
C TYR A 728 14.17 24.03 -43.84
N LEU A 729 13.02 23.66 -44.43
CA LEU A 729 12.19 22.55 -43.99
C LEU A 729 12.38 21.38 -44.96
N ILE A 730 12.98 20.29 -44.49
CA ILE A 730 13.34 19.16 -45.35
C ILE A 730 12.76 17.87 -44.78
N ASN A 731 12.13 17.03 -45.62
CA ASN A 731 11.71 15.68 -45.22
C ASN A 731 10.85 15.64 -43.94
N SER A 732 9.92 16.59 -43.79
CA SER A 732 9.23 16.85 -42.51
C SER A 732 7.71 16.78 -42.64
N LEU A 733 7.04 16.50 -41.54
CA LEU A 733 5.58 16.42 -41.43
C LEU A 733 5.04 17.60 -40.63
N PHE A 734 3.96 18.20 -41.14
CA PHE A 734 3.15 19.20 -40.44
C PHE A 734 1.72 18.70 -40.42
N TYR A 735 1.30 18.14 -39.30
CA TYR A 735 0.04 17.41 -39.20
C TYR A 735 -0.84 17.87 -38.03
N GLY A 736 -2.07 18.30 -38.31
CA GLY A 736 -3.06 18.59 -37.27
C GLY A 736 -2.72 19.79 -36.38
N ASN A 737 -1.99 20.78 -36.90
CA ASN A 737 -1.68 22.01 -36.15
C ASN A 737 -2.76 23.07 -36.37
N ILE A 738 -3.05 23.86 -35.33
CA ILE A 738 -4.20 24.77 -35.30
C ILE A 738 -3.75 26.19 -35.00
N ALA A 739 -4.29 27.17 -35.71
CA ALA A 739 -4.17 28.58 -35.40
C ALA A 739 -5.54 29.24 -35.31
N SER A 740 -5.83 29.89 -34.18
CA SER A 740 -7.12 30.57 -33.96
C SER A 740 -7.28 31.84 -34.79
N ASN A 741 -6.21 32.34 -35.40
CA ASN A 741 -6.23 33.49 -36.31
C ASN A 741 -5.59 33.15 -37.67
N SER A 742 -4.31 32.81 -37.73
CA SER A 742 -3.60 32.75 -39.02
C SER A 742 -2.54 31.66 -39.13
N ALA A 743 -2.54 30.92 -40.24
CA ALA A 743 -1.63 29.79 -40.53
C ALA A 743 -1.62 28.68 -39.47
N GLY A 744 -2.40 27.62 -39.71
CA GLY A 744 -2.41 26.45 -38.83
C GLY A 744 -1.04 25.78 -38.69
N ALA A 745 -0.26 25.69 -39.78
CA ALA A 745 1.11 25.20 -39.73
C ALA A 745 2.15 26.33 -39.62
N VAL A 746 2.52 26.98 -40.73
CA VAL A 746 3.68 27.88 -40.81
C VAL A 746 3.26 29.29 -41.18
N TYR A 747 3.57 30.25 -40.30
CA TYR A 747 3.40 31.68 -40.57
C TYR A 747 4.75 32.35 -40.80
N ASN A 748 4.91 33.03 -41.93
CA ASN A 748 6.13 33.73 -42.30
C ASN A 748 5.92 35.23 -42.43
N ARG A 749 6.82 36.02 -41.85
CA ARG A 749 6.71 37.47 -41.79
C ARG A 749 8.06 38.16 -41.73
N THR A 750 8.14 39.32 -42.37
CA THR A 750 9.18 40.32 -42.09
C THR A 750 8.68 41.42 -41.13
N LEU A 751 9.58 42.19 -40.53
CA LEU A 751 9.18 43.31 -39.66
C LEU A 751 8.19 44.26 -40.36
N ASP A 752 8.55 44.69 -41.57
CA ASP A 752 7.78 45.61 -42.41
C ASP A 752 8.08 45.44 -43.92
N GLU A 753 7.49 46.31 -44.76
CA GLU A 753 7.69 46.34 -46.22
C GLU A 753 9.04 46.90 -46.67
N SER A 754 9.83 47.49 -45.76
CA SER A 754 11.18 47.98 -46.05
C SER A 754 12.26 46.92 -45.79
N SER A 755 11.88 45.83 -45.12
CA SER A 755 12.75 44.71 -44.78
C SER A 755 13.20 43.95 -46.03
N SER A 756 14.43 43.43 -46.00
CA SER A 756 14.96 42.54 -47.05
C SER A 756 14.10 41.28 -47.17
N ILE A 757 14.01 40.73 -48.38
CA ILE A 757 13.24 39.51 -48.63
C ILE A 757 13.80 38.37 -47.77
N SER A 758 12.92 37.75 -47.00
CA SER A 758 13.18 36.51 -46.26
C SER A 758 12.56 35.32 -46.99
N THR A 759 13.18 34.15 -46.90
CA THR A 759 12.80 32.98 -47.71
C THR A 759 12.55 31.72 -46.89
N LEU A 760 11.38 31.11 -47.04
CA LEU A 760 11.12 29.75 -46.56
C LEU A 760 11.41 28.76 -47.68
N THR A 761 12.28 27.77 -47.44
CA THR A 761 12.50 26.67 -48.38
C THR A 761 11.90 25.39 -47.84
N VAL A 762 11.07 24.71 -48.62
CA VAL A 762 10.35 23.49 -48.23
C VAL A 762 10.58 22.41 -49.27
N THR A 763 11.17 21.28 -48.86
CA THR A 763 11.51 20.18 -49.76
C THR A 763 11.11 18.85 -49.17
N ASN A 764 10.33 18.05 -49.93
CA ASN A 764 9.91 16.71 -49.52
C ASN A 764 9.13 16.69 -48.19
N CYS A 765 8.22 17.64 -48.00
CA CYS A 765 7.40 17.72 -46.78
C CYS A 765 5.94 17.32 -47.04
N THR A 766 5.19 17.04 -45.97
CA THR A 766 3.74 16.84 -46.07
C THR A 766 3.03 17.72 -45.04
N PHE A 767 2.14 18.58 -45.51
CA PHE A 767 1.26 19.44 -44.72
C PHE A 767 -0.16 18.90 -44.83
N SER A 768 -0.65 18.26 -43.76
CA SER A 768 -1.97 17.64 -43.76
C SER A 768 -2.82 18.00 -42.55
N GLY A 769 -4.11 18.28 -42.74
CA GLY A 769 -5.04 18.49 -41.63
C GLY A 769 -4.77 19.73 -40.77
N ASN A 770 -3.99 20.71 -41.25
CA ASN A 770 -3.70 21.93 -40.50
C ASN A 770 -4.81 22.97 -40.69
N SER A 771 -5.12 23.74 -39.65
CA SER A 771 -6.28 24.62 -39.64
C SER A 771 -5.98 26.03 -39.15
N GLY A 772 -6.28 27.06 -39.93
CA GLY A 772 -6.16 28.48 -39.56
C GLY A 772 -7.47 29.23 -39.73
N ALA A 773 -7.92 30.07 -38.80
CA ALA A 773 -9.27 30.65 -38.89
C ALA A 773 -9.50 31.69 -40.01
N ASN A 774 -8.57 32.64 -40.18
CA ASN A 774 -8.76 33.77 -41.09
C ASN A 774 -8.05 33.62 -42.44
N THR A 775 -7.05 32.72 -42.53
CA THR A 775 -6.08 32.62 -43.64
C THR A 775 -5.66 31.15 -43.81
N ALA A 776 -4.63 30.83 -44.60
CA ALA A 776 -4.19 29.44 -44.86
C ALA A 776 -4.20 28.52 -43.62
N GLY A 777 -4.55 27.26 -43.85
CA GLY A 777 -4.34 26.17 -42.90
C GLY A 777 -2.87 25.73 -42.87
N ALA A 778 -2.18 25.68 -44.01
CA ALA A 778 -0.77 25.29 -44.07
C ALA A 778 0.20 26.48 -43.99
N ILE A 779 0.51 27.18 -45.09
CA ILE A 779 1.55 28.22 -45.12
C ILE A 779 0.94 29.60 -45.38
N ARG A 780 1.32 30.62 -44.61
CA ARG A 780 1.06 32.02 -44.95
C ARG A 780 2.35 32.80 -45.08
N ASN A 781 2.52 33.51 -46.20
CA ASN A 781 3.57 34.51 -46.37
C ASN A 781 2.97 35.91 -46.26
N HIS A 782 3.57 36.73 -45.41
CA HIS A 782 3.12 38.10 -45.17
C HIS A 782 4.26 39.10 -45.35
N LEU A 783 3.94 40.29 -45.86
CA LEU A 783 4.91 41.35 -46.17
C LEU A 783 5.94 40.91 -47.23
N ASN A 784 7.25 41.04 -46.99
CA ASN A 784 8.31 40.72 -47.96
C ASN A 784 8.86 39.31 -47.74
N TYR A 785 7.99 38.31 -47.82
CA TYR A 785 8.37 36.92 -47.57
C TYR A 785 8.04 36.01 -48.75
N THR A 786 9.02 35.20 -49.18
CA THR A 786 8.85 34.28 -50.32
C THR A 786 9.01 32.83 -49.89
N SER A 787 8.15 31.94 -50.36
CA SER A 787 8.30 30.49 -50.17
C SER A 787 8.73 29.79 -51.45
N PHE A 788 9.70 28.88 -51.34
CA PHE A 788 10.07 27.92 -52.40
C PHE A 788 9.69 26.52 -51.93
N VAL A 789 8.77 25.88 -52.64
CA VAL A 789 8.20 24.60 -52.25
C VAL A 789 8.41 23.57 -53.36
N THR A 790 9.02 22.44 -53.02
CA THR A 790 9.34 21.36 -53.94
C THR A 790 8.96 20.02 -53.33
N ASN A 791 8.47 19.07 -54.14
CA ASN A 791 8.17 17.70 -53.70
C ASN A 791 7.27 17.62 -52.47
N THR A 792 6.30 18.52 -52.33
CA THR A 792 5.52 18.65 -51.09
C THR A 792 4.05 18.34 -51.31
N ILE A 793 3.41 17.68 -50.35
CA ILE A 793 1.95 17.47 -50.37
C ILE A 793 1.28 18.48 -49.43
N PHE A 794 0.28 19.19 -49.95
CA PHE A 794 -0.71 19.92 -49.16
C PHE A 794 -2.07 19.25 -49.33
N TRP A 795 -2.66 18.77 -48.22
CA TRP A 795 -3.95 18.09 -48.28
C TRP A 795 -4.76 18.30 -47.00
N ASN A 796 -6.06 18.46 -47.13
CA ASN A 796 -7.01 18.65 -46.04
C ASN A 796 -6.62 19.80 -45.08
N ASN A 797 -5.92 20.83 -45.58
CA ASN A 797 -5.65 22.03 -44.81
C ASN A 797 -6.86 22.98 -44.92
N THR A 798 -7.28 23.61 -43.83
CA THR A 798 -8.57 24.30 -43.77
C THR A 798 -8.48 25.74 -43.24
N LYS A 799 -9.37 26.59 -43.78
CA LYS A 799 -9.74 27.88 -43.20
C LYS A 799 -10.89 27.74 -42.20
N LEU A 800 -10.60 27.66 -40.90
CA LEU A 800 -11.59 27.35 -39.86
C LEU A 800 -12.73 28.38 -39.85
N GLY A 801 -13.97 27.94 -40.10
CA GLY A 801 -15.15 28.80 -40.08
C GLY A 801 -15.40 29.59 -41.38
N GLN A 802 -14.61 29.35 -42.44
CA GLN A 802 -14.85 29.94 -43.76
C GLN A 802 -15.40 28.91 -44.75
N THR A 803 -16.33 29.35 -45.61
CA THR A 803 -16.85 28.53 -46.73
C THR A 803 -15.98 28.64 -47.98
N ASN A 804 -15.10 29.64 -48.07
CA ASN A 804 -14.10 29.76 -49.14
C ASN A 804 -12.82 29.03 -48.72
N LEU A 805 -12.50 27.94 -49.42
CA LEU A 805 -11.30 27.14 -49.18
C LEU A 805 -10.11 27.58 -50.05
N GLU A 806 -10.29 28.55 -50.95
CA GLU A 806 -9.21 29.10 -51.79
C GLU A 806 -8.08 29.66 -50.92
N GLY A 807 -6.83 29.25 -51.17
CA GLY A 807 -5.66 29.64 -50.37
C GLY A 807 -5.60 28.99 -48.98
N SER A 808 -6.24 27.83 -48.78
CA SER A 808 -6.08 27.05 -47.54
C SER A 808 -4.72 26.35 -47.45
N ASP A 809 -4.09 26.05 -48.59
CA ASP A 809 -2.74 25.46 -48.63
C ASP A 809 -1.66 26.53 -48.48
N ILE A 810 -1.64 27.52 -49.38
CA ILE A 810 -0.71 28.65 -49.31
C ILE A 810 -1.46 29.96 -49.52
N ASP A 811 -1.25 30.91 -48.61
CA ASP A 811 -1.85 32.24 -48.65
C ASP A 811 -0.76 33.33 -48.71
N ASN A 812 -0.74 34.04 -49.84
CA ASN A 812 0.11 35.21 -50.09
C ASN A 812 -0.77 36.46 -50.30
N SER A 813 -1.91 36.55 -49.60
CA SER A 813 -2.76 37.74 -49.64
C SER A 813 -2.31 38.76 -48.58
N GLY A 814 -2.20 40.02 -48.99
CA GLY A 814 -1.81 41.12 -48.11
C GLY A 814 -0.91 42.15 -48.80
N GLN A 815 -0.37 43.07 -48.01
CA GLN A 815 0.59 44.07 -48.49
C GLN A 815 2.01 43.47 -48.60
N GLY A 816 2.87 44.08 -49.41
CA GLY A 816 4.27 43.65 -49.64
C GLY A 816 4.50 42.84 -50.92
N THR A 817 5.70 42.27 -51.04
CA THR A 817 6.17 41.50 -52.22
C THR A 817 6.10 39.98 -52.04
N ASN A 818 5.23 39.51 -51.13
CA ASN A 818 5.12 38.10 -50.81
C ASN A 818 4.74 37.23 -52.03
N SER A 819 5.30 36.02 -52.08
CA SER A 819 5.06 35.09 -53.18
C SER A 819 5.34 33.64 -52.77
N ALA A 820 4.85 32.69 -53.56
CA ALA A 820 5.22 31.29 -53.43
C ALA A 820 5.47 30.67 -54.80
N THR A 821 6.60 29.97 -54.92
CA THR A 821 6.91 29.12 -56.07
C THR A 821 6.73 27.67 -55.64
N VAL A 822 5.89 26.93 -56.35
CA VAL A 822 5.53 25.54 -56.00
C VAL A 822 5.86 24.63 -57.18
N THR A 823 6.69 23.61 -56.98
CA THR A 823 7.08 22.66 -58.02
C THR A 823 6.95 21.22 -57.56
N TYR A 824 6.63 20.30 -58.48
CA TYR A 824 6.55 18.85 -58.21
C TYR A 824 5.75 18.52 -56.95
N SER A 825 4.58 19.11 -56.78
CA SER A 825 3.85 19.11 -55.49
C SER A 825 2.36 18.83 -55.70
N ILE A 826 1.69 18.33 -54.66
CA ILE A 826 0.23 18.19 -54.63
C ILE A 826 -0.37 19.36 -53.87
N THR A 827 -1.37 20.03 -54.45
CA THR A 827 -2.17 21.08 -53.79
C THR A 827 -3.65 20.74 -53.92
N GLN A 828 -4.44 20.88 -52.86
CA GLN A 828 -5.88 20.56 -52.87
C GLN A 828 -6.70 21.72 -53.43
N GLU A 829 -6.36 22.95 -53.03
CA GLU A 829 -7.09 24.16 -53.43
C GLU A 829 -6.13 25.08 -54.18
N ASN A 830 -6.59 25.66 -55.30
CA ASN A 830 -5.75 26.47 -56.18
C ASN A 830 -5.16 27.64 -55.38
N SER A 831 -3.89 27.51 -54.99
CA SER A 831 -3.19 28.52 -54.22
C SER A 831 -3.14 29.78 -55.07
N THR A 832 -3.67 30.90 -54.57
CA THR A 832 -3.95 32.16 -55.31
C THR A 832 -2.74 32.81 -56.02
N SER A 833 -1.56 32.17 -55.98
CA SER A 833 -0.30 32.68 -56.53
C SER A 833 0.77 31.60 -56.74
N SER A 834 0.44 30.29 -56.73
CA SER A 834 1.47 29.26 -56.96
C SER A 834 1.92 29.27 -58.43
N THR A 835 3.19 29.61 -58.65
CA THR A 835 3.83 29.55 -59.97
C THR A 835 4.89 28.45 -59.94
N GLY A 836 4.95 27.61 -60.98
CA GLY A 836 5.92 26.52 -61.06
C GLY A 836 5.48 25.37 -61.98
N THR A 837 6.24 24.28 -61.98
CA THR A 837 6.05 23.12 -62.88
C THR A 837 5.83 21.83 -62.10
N GLY A 838 5.14 20.84 -62.68
CA GLY A 838 4.92 19.55 -62.03
C GLY A 838 3.89 19.57 -60.89
N ILE A 839 2.97 20.53 -60.87
CA ILE A 839 1.93 20.62 -59.83
C ILE A 839 0.77 19.67 -60.17
N ILE A 840 0.40 18.81 -59.22
CA ILE A 840 -0.78 17.96 -59.28
C ILE A 840 -1.87 18.63 -58.46
N ASN A 841 -2.90 19.16 -59.14
CA ASN A 841 -3.91 19.99 -58.49
C ASN A 841 -5.20 19.20 -58.23
N ASN A 842 -5.72 19.33 -57.00
CA ASN A 842 -6.98 18.77 -56.52
C ASN A 842 -7.13 17.26 -56.76
N GLN A 843 -6.03 16.51 -56.59
CA GLN A 843 -6.03 15.05 -56.63
C GLN A 843 -5.63 14.51 -55.27
N ASP A 844 -6.47 13.62 -54.74
CA ASP A 844 -6.24 12.97 -53.45
C ASP A 844 -4.89 12.22 -53.45
N PRO A 845 -3.96 12.52 -52.53
CA PRO A 845 -2.70 11.80 -52.38
C PRO A 845 -2.90 10.37 -51.87
N LEU A 846 -4.12 9.97 -51.51
CA LEU A 846 -4.50 8.64 -51.04
C LEU A 846 -3.66 8.19 -49.84
N PHE A 847 -3.68 8.96 -48.75
CA PHE A 847 -3.03 8.55 -47.52
C PHE A 847 -3.66 7.28 -46.91
N ILE A 848 -2.88 6.47 -46.18
CA ILE A 848 -3.37 5.28 -45.46
C ILE A 848 -4.52 5.66 -44.54
N ASP A 849 -4.30 6.59 -43.62
CA ASP A 849 -5.30 7.12 -42.71
C ASP A 849 -4.93 8.55 -42.27
N ALA A 850 -5.38 9.52 -43.09
CA ALA A 850 -5.11 10.93 -42.86
C ALA A 850 -5.73 11.49 -41.58
N ALA A 851 -6.80 10.88 -41.05
CA ALA A 851 -7.50 11.39 -39.87
C ALA A 851 -6.76 11.08 -38.57
N ASN A 852 -5.89 10.06 -38.58
CA ASN A 852 -5.08 9.64 -37.44
C ASN A 852 -3.57 9.90 -37.64
N GLY A 853 -3.18 10.66 -38.68
CA GLY A 853 -1.79 11.03 -38.93
C GLY A 853 -0.94 9.99 -39.67
N PHE A 854 -1.56 8.91 -40.18
CA PHE A 854 -0.88 7.93 -41.02
C PHE A 854 -0.85 8.40 -42.48
N LEU A 855 0.11 9.29 -42.75
CA LEU A 855 0.26 10.03 -44.01
C LEU A 855 1.13 9.30 -45.06
N GLN A 856 1.39 8.00 -44.89
CA GLN A 856 2.00 7.18 -45.93
C GLN A 856 1.04 7.03 -47.13
N LEU A 857 1.60 6.89 -48.34
CA LEU A 857 0.83 6.79 -49.58
C LEU A 857 0.26 5.37 -49.77
N LYS A 858 -1.01 5.28 -50.21
CA LYS A 858 -1.62 4.02 -50.69
C LYS A 858 -1.17 3.72 -52.12
N CYS A 859 -1.31 2.45 -52.50
CA CYS A 859 -1.13 2.03 -53.89
C CYS A 859 -2.01 2.86 -54.84
N ASN A 860 -1.45 3.27 -55.98
CA ASN A 860 -2.06 4.14 -56.99
C ASN A 860 -2.16 5.64 -56.64
N SER A 861 -1.52 6.11 -55.57
CA SER A 861 -1.36 7.54 -55.35
C SER A 861 -0.65 8.21 -56.52
N SER A 862 -1.13 9.40 -56.91
CA SER A 862 -0.48 10.22 -57.94
C SER A 862 0.83 10.87 -57.46
N ALA A 863 1.12 10.81 -56.16
CA ALA A 863 2.39 11.27 -55.60
C ALA A 863 3.55 10.30 -55.93
N ILE A 864 3.24 9.04 -56.27
CA ILE A 864 4.24 8.00 -56.48
C ILE A 864 5.05 8.28 -57.75
N ASN A 865 6.37 8.36 -57.61
CA ASN A 865 7.38 8.65 -58.63
C ASN A 865 7.11 9.95 -59.42
N ALA A 866 6.40 10.91 -58.81
CA ALA A 866 5.98 12.16 -59.45
C ALA A 866 6.82 13.38 -59.05
N GLY A 867 7.76 13.21 -58.11
CA GLY A 867 8.63 14.27 -57.62
C GLY A 867 9.79 14.59 -58.57
N GLY A 868 10.34 15.78 -58.41
CA GLY A 868 11.58 16.21 -59.06
C GLY A 868 12.81 15.64 -58.36
N ALA A 869 13.76 15.11 -59.12
CA ALA A 869 15.00 14.53 -58.57
C ALA A 869 15.99 15.56 -58.00
N ALA A 870 15.86 16.83 -58.37
CA ALA A 870 16.71 17.90 -57.85
C ALA A 870 16.31 18.19 -56.40
N GLU A 871 17.31 18.25 -55.50
CA GLU A 871 17.18 18.67 -54.10
C GLU A 871 16.44 17.71 -53.16
N ALA A 872 15.96 16.56 -53.63
CA ALA A 872 15.35 15.54 -52.77
C ALA A 872 16.39 14.87 -51.84
N PRO A 873 16.06 14.65 -50.55
CA PRO A 873 16.92 13.91 -49.63
C PRO A 873 17.07 12.43 -50.08
N LEU A 874 18.20 11.80 -49.73
CA LEU A 874 18.49 10.41 -50.13
C LEU A 874 17.55 9.38 -49.50
N ILE A 875 16.96 9.73 -48.37
CA ILE A 875 16.03 8.89 -47.60
C ILE A 875 14.76 9.68 -47.29
N ASP A 876 13.65 8.99 -47.11
CA ASP A 876 12.37 9.53 -46.67
C ASP A 876 12.34 9.71 -45.14
N ILE A 877 11.24 10.24 -44.59
CA ILE A 877 11.17 10.54 -43.15
C ILE A 877 11.27 9.28 -42.28
N THR A 878 10.90 8.13 -42.83
CA THR A 878 11.01 6.80 -42.24
C THR A 878 12.36 6.13 -42.53
N GLY A 879 13.37 6.87 -42.99
CA GLY A 879 14.73 6.38 -43.17
C GLY A 879 14.91 5.47 -44.39
N PHE A 880 13.87 5.23 -45.18
CA PHE A 880 13.97 4.40 -46.38
C PHE A 880 14.57 5.17 -47.53
N ALA A 881 15.44 4.52 -48.32
CA ALA A 881 16.03 5.14 -49.51
C ALA A 881 14.96 5.50 -50.54
N ARG A 882 15.08 6.70 -51.13
CA ARG A 882 14.26 7.09 -52.29
C ARG A 882 14.82 6.46 -53.55
N VAL A 883 14.00 5.71 -54.30
CA VAL A 883 14.47 4.87 -55.41
C VAL A 883 13.87 5.38 -56.73
N GLY A 884 14.71 5.98 -57.57
CA GLY A 884 14.27 6.52 -58.85
C GLY A 884 13.87 7.99 -58.76
N LEU A 885 12.72 8.36 -59.33
CA LEU A 885 12.16 9.69 -59.09
C LEU A 885 11.51 9.68 -57.70
N PRO A 886 11.83 10.64 -56.82
CA PRO A 886 11.29 10.64 -55.47
C PRO A 886 9.77 10.78 -55.51
N ASP A 887 9.09 10.16 -54.56
CA ASP A 887 7.67 10.44 -54.35
C ASP A 887 7.48 11.87 -53.84
N ILE A 888 6.36 12.50 -54.23
CA ILE A 888 5.97 13.80 -53.68
C ILE A 888 5.57 13.58 -52.21
N GLY A 889 6.15 14.36 -51.31
CA GLY A 889 5.89 14.31 -49.87
C GLY A 889 7.03 13.73 -49.04
N ALA A 890 6.76 13.55 -47.75
CA ALA A 890 7.74 13.08 -46.77
C ALA A 890 8.03 11.58 -46.83
N PHE A 891 7.19 10.79 -47.51
CA PHE A 891 7.31 9.32 -47.59
C PHE A 891 7.68 8.86 -49.00
N GLU A 892 8.24 7.65 -49.09
CA GLU A 892 8.43 6.91 -50.34
C GLU A 892 7.58 5.63 -50.33
N TYR A 893 6.86 5.36 -51.41
CA TYR A 893 6.03 4.18 -51.60
C TYR A 893 6.85 2.97 -52.07
N GLY A 894 6.53 1.78 -51.54
CA GLY A 894 7.04 0.51 -52.09
C GLY A 894 8.22 -0.13 -51.35
N GLN A 895 8.59 0.34 -50.17
CA GLN A 895 9.46 -0.39 -49.24
C GLN A 895 8.59 -0.93 -48.10
N ALA A 896 8.68 -2.24 -47.82
CA ALA A 896 7.81 -2.94 -46.89
C ALA A 896 7.77 -2.24 -45.52
N VAL A 897 6.56 -1.85 -45.10
CA VAL A 897 6.30 -1.41 -43.72
C VAL A 897 6.48 -2.63 -42.82
N LEU A 898 7.69 -2.82 -42.30
CA LEU A 898 7.92 -3.69 -41.14
C LEU A 898 7.45 -2.92 -39.90
N ASP A 899 6.44 -3.47 -39.22
CA ASP A 899 6.04 -3.24 -37.84
C ASP A 899 6.16 -1.80 -37.29
N TYR A 900 5.09 -1.01 -37.38
CA TYR A 900 4.94 0.18 -36.53
C TYR A 900 4.31 -0.23 -35.18
N LEU A 901 5.14 -0.35 -34.13
CA LEU A 901 4.65 -0.26 -32.76
C LEU A 901 4.22 1.20 -32.50
N ILE A 902 3.04 1.37 -31.93
CA ILE A 902 2.58 2.67 -31.42
C ILE A 902 3.49 3.04 -30.23
N PRO A 903 4.20 4.19 -30.25
CA PRO A 903 4.81 4.73 -29.04
C PRO A 903 3.70 5.17 -28.08
N ASP A 904 3.73 4.70 -26.84
CA ASP A 904 2.88 5.20 -25.76
C ASP A 904 2.99 6.74 -25.69
N GLY A 905 1.87 7.46 -25.78
CA GLY A 905 1.92 8.92 -25.63
C GLY A 905 0.69 9.74 -26.04
N LEU A 906 -0.27 9.20 -26.78
CA LEU A 906 -1.50 9.92 -27.11
C LEU A 906 -2.72 9.18 -26.57
N ASN A 907 -3.19 9.58 -25.39
CA ASN A 907 -4.49 9.17 -24.85
C ASN A 907 -5.33 10.41 -24.54
N PRO A 908 -6.61 10.39 -24.92
CA PRO A 908 -7.62 10.64 -23.91
C PRO A 908 -8.60 9.46 -23.82
N ASN A 909 -8.55 8.78 -22.67
CA ASN A 909 -9.48 7.76 -22.17
C ASN A 909 -9.79 6.52 -23.03
N ILE A 910 -8.93 5.50 -22.95
CA ILE A 910 -9.38 4.10 -22.75
C ILE A 910 -8.51 3.45 -21.65
N SER A 911 -9.15 3.09 -20.53
CA SER A 911 -8.58 2.26 -19.48
C SER A 911 -8.85 0.79 -19.81
N GLY A 912 -7.80 -0.04 -19.79
CA GLY A 912 -7.91 -1.49 -19.66
C GLY A 912 -7.62 -2.31 -20.92
N ILE A 913 -6.34 -2.46 -21.31
CA ILE A 913 -5.86 -3.66 -22.01
C ILE A 913 -4.48 -4.04 -21.44
N PRO A 914 -4.27 -5.30 -20.97
CA PRO A 914 -2.98 -5.77 -20.49
C PRO A 914 -2.02 -6.12 -21.64
N GLU A 915 -0.74 -5.87 -21.36
CA GLU A 915 0.48 -6.30 -22.07
C GLU A 915 0.35 -7.64 -22.86
N VAL A 916 0.74 -7.65 -24.13
CA VAL A 916 0.77 -8.88 -24.96
C VAL A 916 2.11 -9.60 -24.79
N LYS A 917 2.12 -10.67 -23.98
CA LYS A 917 3.14 -11.72 -24.01
C LYS A 917 2.59 -12.94 -24.78
N GLY A 918 2.81 -13.01 -26.09
CA GLY A 918 2.46 -14.16 -26.92
C GLY A 918 3.30 -14.21 -28.21
N SER A 919 3.75 -15.40 -28.62
CA SER A 919 4.63 -15.62 -29.76
C SER A 919 3.90 -15.46 -31.11
N SER A 920 4.20 -14.41 -31.86
CA SER A 920 3.82 -14.25 -33.26
C SER A 920 4.84 -14.93 -34.20
N GLN A 921 4.37 -15.50 -35.31
CA GLN A 921 5.24 -16.02 -36.39
C GLN A 921 4.85 -15.40 -37.73
N ILE A 922 5.83 -14.81 -38.42
CA ILE A 922 5.67 -14.32 -39.80
C ILE A 922 5.84 -15.51 -40.75
N LEU A 923 4.85 -15.77 -41.60
CA LEU A 923 4.89 -16.90 -42.54
C LEU A 923 5.35 -16.48 -43.93
N ASN A 924 5.03 -15.25 -44.36
CA ASN A 924 5.52 -14.60 -45.58
C ASN A 924 5.19 -13.09 -45.55
N THR A 925 5.56 -12.37 -46.61
CA THR A 925 5.39 -10.91 -46.76
C THR A 925 3.96 -10.43 -46.55
N ASN A 926 2.95 -11.29 -46.76
CA ASN A 926 1.54 -10.93 -46.72
C ASN A 926 0.76 -11.78 -45.70
N THR A 927 1.42 -12.46 -44.75
CA THR A 927 0.74 -13.35 -43.78
C THR A 927 1.48 -13.46 -42.45
N VAL A 928 0.76 -13.14 -41.35
CA VAL A 928 1.21 -13.33 -39.96
C VAL A 928 0.29 -14.32 -39.24
N LEU A 929 0.88 -15.23 -38.46
CA LEU A 929 0.17 -16.18 -37.61
C LEU A 929 0.11 -15.68 -36.16
N LEU A 930 -1.10 -15.55 -35.63
CA LEU A 930 -1.36 -15.16 -34.24
C LEU A 930 -1.92 -16.35 -33.47
N GLN A 931 -1.25 -16.77 -32.39
CA GLN A 931 -1.70 -17.85 -31.50
C GLN A 931 -1.95 -17.33 -30.09
N GLY A 932 -3.06 -17.76 -29.47
CA GLY A 932 -3.36 -17.47 -28.05
C GLY A 932 -3.97 -16.09 -27.76
N ILE A 933 -4.44 -15.36 -28.78
CA ILE A 933 -5.02 -14.01 -28.64
C ILE A 933 -6.53 -14.07 -28.87
N ASN A 934 -7.32 -13.58 -27.89
CA ASN A 934 -8.78 -13.64 -27.93
C ASN A 934 -9.44 -12.36 -28.52
N ASN A 935 -8.71 -11.25 -28.64
CA ASN A 935 -9.18 -9.99 -29.24
C ASN A 935 -8.08 -9.41 -30.14
N VAL A 936 -8.33 -9.30 -31.44
CA VAL A 936 -7.41 -8.68 -32.41
C VAL A 936 -8.11 -7.47 -33.02
N HIS A 937 -7.49 -6.30 -32.90
CA HIS A 937 -7.96 -5.08 -33.57
C HIS A 937 -7.14 -4.91 -34.86
N LEU A 938 -7.78 -4.96 -36.02
CA LEU A 938 -7.12 -4.80 -37.32
C LEU A 938 -7.31 -3.38 -37.85
N LEU A 939 -6.28 -2.83 -38.47
CA LEU A 939 -6.39 -1.59 -39.23
C LEU A 939 -7.30 -1.80 -40.46
N PRO A 940 -7.96 -0.73 -40.95
CA PRO A 940 -8.73 -0.79 -42.20
C PRO A 940 -7.86 -1.27 -43.38
N GLY A 941 -8.30 -2.31 -44.08
CA GLY A 941 -7.57 -2.92 -45.22
C GLY A 941 -7.09 -4.35 -44.99
N PHE A 942 -7.17 -4.86 -43.76
CA PHE A 942 -6.89 -6.26 -43.42
C PHE A 942 -8.20 -7.05 -43.25
N SER A 943 -8.24 -8.30 -43.73
CA SER A 943 -9.38 -9.22 -43.53
C SER A 943 -8.96 -10.48 -42.76
N VAL A 944 -9.86 -11.01 -41.91
CA VAL A 944 -9.62 -12.22 -41.12
C VAL A 944 -10.27 -13.45 -41.78
N ALA A 945 -9.49 -14.51 -42.02
CA ALA A 945 -10.03 -15.82 -42.37
C ALA A 945 -9.67 -16.87 -41.30
N PRO A 946 -10.62 -17.73 -40.87
CA PRO A 946 -10.31 -18.86 -39.99
C PRO A 946 -9.47 -19.89 -40.75
N VAL A 947 -8.42 -20.40 -40.11
CA VAL A 947 -7.65 -21.52 -40.67
C VAL A 947 -8.44 -22.81 -40.44
N SER A 948 -8.78 -23.49 -41.54
CA SER A 948 -9.48 -24.78 -41.52
C SER A 948 -8.81 -25.78 -40.56
N GLY A 949 -9.48 -26.12 -39.45
CA GLY A 949 -9.06 -27.18 -38.53
C GLY A 949 -8.46 -26.75 -37.19
N ALA A 950 -8.35 -25.44 -36.90
CA ALA A 950 -7.87 -24.96 -35.58
C ALA A 950 -8.76 -23.84 -35.04
N ALA A 951 -9.38 -24.04 -33.87
CA ALA A 951 -10.37 -23.14 -33.28
C ALA A 951 -9.80 -21.82 -32.71
N SER A 952 -8.53 -21.49 -32.99
CA SER A 952 -7.79 -20.39 -32.33
C SER A 952 -6.74 -19.74 -33.23
N VAL A 953 -6.83 -19.93 -34.56
CA VAL A 953 -5.81 -19.47 -35.51
C VAL A 953 -6.45 -18.62 -36.60
N PHE A 954 -5.94 -17.40 -36.78
CA PHE A 954 -6.47 -16.40 -37.70
C PHE A 954 -5.42 -16.01 -38.76
N ARG A 955 -5.88 -15.71 -39.97
CA ARG A 955 -5.06 -15.20 -41.09
C ARG A 955 -5.46 -13.77 -41.44
N ALA A 956 -4.51 -12.84 -41.54
CA ALA A 956 -4.73 -11.49 -42.04
C ALA A 956 -4.23 -11.35 -43.49
N GLU A 957 -5.07 -10.83 -44.41
CA GLU A 957 -4.71 -10.54 -45.81
C GLU A 957 -4.96 -9.06 -46.16
N ILE A 958 -4.07 -8.44 -46.95
CA ILE A 958 -4.23 -7.07 -47.49
C ILE A 958 -5.22 -7.10 -48.66
N GLY A 959 -6.32 -6.36 -48.55
CA GLY A 959 -7.31 -6.21 -49.61
C GLY A 959 -6.90 -5.15 -50.64
N GLY A 960 -6.56 -5.58 -51.86
CA GLY A 960 -6.49 -4.69 -53.03
C GLY A 960 -5.30 -4.87 -53.96
N GLY A 961 -5.30 -5.94 -54.77
CA GLY A 961 -4.90 -5.90 -56.19
C GLY A 961 -3.54 -5.35 -56.67
N CYS A 962 -2.59 -4.99 -55.83
CA CYS A 962 -1.19 -4.72 -56.20
C CYS A 962 -0.25 -5.58 -55.31
N PRO A 963 0.94 -5.97 -55.83
CA PRO A 963 1.75 -7.10 -55.32
C PRO A 963 2.12 -7.03 -53.83
#